data_AF-A0A7D9J857-F1
#
_entry.id   AF-A0A7D9J857-F1
#
_cell.length_a   1.000
_cell.length_b   1.000
_cell.length_c   1.000
_cell.angle_alpha   90.00
_cell.angle_beta   90.00
_cell.angle_gamma   90.00
#
_symmetry.space_group_name_H-M   'P 1'
#
loop_
_entity.id
_entity.type
_entity.pdbx_description
1 polymer ?
#
loop_
_entity_poly.entity_id
_entity_poly.type
_entity_poly.pdbx_seq_one_letter_code
_entity_poly.pdbx_strand_id
1 'polypeptide(L)'
;RSVQNNKPWNPDTIEGTAPKQNQDSFMYRNQNGVKSILLDDDNCDCLSSLSFGHGMCGSAHNPKFSKAGAFGAEALYDPGCHGPRPTIGLTLYFRQQKQLRLSEYGGHWTAFWWWTPGATWPTHEKDVLQHAYGTCSQYNYYCFQRLPTWTQEDFTELLAIDSQGTVYQWKFDSKNPTAHAAWIALHDHIGTPFRKIRDSKPWNPKALVGKPPQENQDSFMYRDVKGLKSFLLDNDNGDYYATLSMGYAMDQDRPFKGLGVDYLYDIKGIPDVSKGLTLYFRADHKRSVSKYGPGWRPFWWFSAGATWPKCRTPEVTDVLRDPYGTCHDSDAYCFQRLPAWAYEDKTEILATDTAGNVYKWKFNSGAATSHAAWQAFHSHIDTAAASVKNASPWNPVVLKGNSISINQDSFMYRTQGSTKSVLLDDDNCDCLSTLNIGGSLCGAGAGKGNDYGVDNLYDPTCGVPKPSNGLRLYYRTENEMSFTAYGMEWTAFWWWTKDATWPKTENDVLGYEYGHCKEYDVYCFQRLPKWAVEDFTHLLAVDTAGNTYLWKFSSSNPTAHAAWQALHDHQITLATKIQNNRAWNPQVKKGIKPKKDQDSFMYRDQQGVKSFLLDDDNCDCLSTLSMGHGLCGTTFSTSYGPVKRYGVDALYDDHCNTPRPSVGLTLYFSTSRPMTLCTHGGNWLAFWWWSANAKWPAASNENDVIGHAYGTCGPRDHYCFGRLPSWAREDSTEMLAVDSAGNTYKWKFDSTNPTAHAVWRAFHDHVTTPAGKVTNSKPWNPVTLSGTAPKAQQDSFMYREQNGVKSILLDDDNCDCLTTLNIGHGMCRASHDTTFGPANQYGVDTLYDNHCQVPRPGIGLSLYFRAN
;
A
#
# COMPACT_ATOMS: atom_id res chain seq x y z
N ARG A 1 -29.09 39.91 9.88
CA ARG A 1 -30.06 38.78 9.97
C ARG A 1 -29.59 37.94 11.14
N SER A 2 -30.46 37.62 12.10
CA SER A 2 -30.15 36.68 13.18
C SER A 2 -30.23 35.26 12.62
N VAL A 3 -29.30 34.40 13.05
CA VAL A 3 -29.39 32.95 12.88
C VAL A 3 -29.85 32.41 14.22
N GLN A 4 -30.83 31.49 14.24
CA GLN A 4 -31.35 30.91 15.48
C GLN A 4 -31.58 29.42 15.30
N ASN A 5 -31.14 28.62 16.28
CA ASN A 5 -31.34 27.17 16.37
C ASN A 5 -31.00 26.43 15.07
N ASN A 6 -29.87 26.78 14.45
CA ASN A 6 -29.44 26.19 13.18
C ASN A 6 -28.51 24.98 13.42
N LYS A 7 -27.73 24.58 12.41
CA LYS A 7 -26.69 23.58 12.61
C LYS A 7 -25.66 24.11 13.63
N PRO A 8 -25.35 23.36 14.70
CA PRO A 8 -24.41 23.82 15.71
C PRO A 8 -23.02 24.11 15.17
N TRP A 9 -22.44 25.20 15.64
CA TRP A 9 -21.03 25.56 15.47
C TRP A 9 -20.36 25.62 16.86
N ASN A 10 -20.25 24.46 17.49
CA ASN A 10 -19.67 24.32 18.82
C ASN A 10 -18.14 24.53 18.78
N PRO A 11 -17.56 25.28 19.73
CA PRO A 11 -16.11 25.41 19.84
C PRO A 11 -15.47 24.12 20.36
N ASP A 12 -14.28 23.79 19.85
CA ASP A 12 -13.41 22.79 20.45
C ASP A 12 -12.66 23.41 21.63
N THR A 13 -12.96 22.98 22.85
CA THR A 13 -12.31 23.50 24.06
C THR A 13 -10.89 22.97 24.18
N ILE A 14 -9.91 23.84 23.97
CA ILE A 14 -8.48 23.51 24.15
C ILE A 14 -8.08 23.60 25.63
N GLU A 15 -8.54 24.64 26.33
CA GLU A 15 -8.29 24.88 27.75
C GLU A 15 -9.52 25.55 28.38
N GLY A 16 -9.89 25.16 29.60
CA GLY A 16 -11.08 25.65 30.31
C GLY A 16 -12.30 24.74 30.17
N THR A 17 -13.49 25.32 30.33
CA THR A 17 -14.78 24.59 30.36
C THR A 17 -15.53 24.77 29.05
N ALA A 18 -16.02 23.68 28.46
CA ALA A 18 -16.85 23.74 27.26
C ALA A 18 -18.24 24.33 27.53
N PRO A 19 -18.86 25.01 26.53
CA PRO A 19 -20.25 25.42 26.62
C PRO A 19 -21.17 24.23 26.88
N LYS A 20 -22.17 24.43 27.73
CA LYS A 20 -23.14 23.38 28.10
C LYS A 20 -24.20 23.11 27.04
N GLN A 21 -24.43 24.08 26.14
CA GLN A 21 -25.45 24.01 25.11
C GLN A 21 -24.82 24.20 23.73
N ASN A 22 -25.55 23.75 22.71
CA ASN A 22 -25.16 23.92 21.33
C ASN A 22 -25.09 25.40 20.97
N GLN A 23 -24.02 25.80 20.30
CA GLN A 23 -23.78 27.16 19.84
C GLN A 23 -24.30 27.27 18.41
N ASP A 24 -25.61 27.43 18.27
CA ASP A 24 -26.32 27.34 16.99
C ASP A 24 -27.13 28.61 16.64
N SER A 25 -26.98 29.64 17.47
CA SER A 25 -27.63 30.94 17.36
C SER A 25 -26.59 32.06 17.30
N PHE A 26 -26.73 32.99 16.34
CA PHE A 26 -25.76 34.06 16.10
C PHE A 26 -26.43 35.41 15.82
N MET A 27 -25.93 36.46 16.48
CA MET A 27 -26.30 37.85 16.25
C MET A 27 -25.10 38.74 15.97
N TYR A 28 -25.25 39.59 14.95
CA TYR A 28 -24.40 40.76 14.71
C TYR A 28 -25.26 41.97 14.37
N ARG A 29 -25.32 42.95 15.29
CA ARG A 29 -26.13 44.17 15.10
C ARG A 29 -25.60 45.36 15.88
N ASN A 30 -26.13 46.55 15.59
CA ASN A 30 -25.91 47.71 16.44
C ASN A 30 -26.80 47.57 17.68
N GLN A 31 -26.19 47.61 18.86
CA GLN A 31 -26.87 47.61 20.14
C GLN A 31 -26.31 48.77 20.97
N ASN A 32 -27.18 49.74 21.32
CA ASN A 32 -26.81 50.93 22.09
C ASN A 32 -25.56 51.68 21.55
N GLY A 33 -25.44 51.78 20.23
CA GLY A 33 -24.38 52.55 19.55
C GLY A 33 -23.14 51.74 19.19
N VAL A 34 -23.02 50.47 19.60
CA VAL A 34 -21.88 49.59 19.32
C VAL A 34 -22.32 48.38 18.51
N LYS A 35 -21.58 48.05 17.45
CA LYS A 35 -21.74 46.78 16.73
C LYS A 35 -21.30 45.63 17.64
N SER A 36 -22.26 44.84 18.07
CA SER A 36 -22.09 43.78 19.08
C SER A 36 -22.30 42.41 18.46
N ILE A 37 -21.59 41.42 18.99
CA ILE A 37 -21.58 40.02 18.53
C ILE A 37 -22.05 39.12 19.68
N LEU A 38 -22.90 38.14 19.35
CA LEU A 38 -23.29 37.04 20.23
C LEU A 38 -23.33 35.72 19.43
N LEU A 39 -22.71 34.69 19.98
CA LEU A 39 -22.83 33.29 19.59
C LEU A 39 -23.24 32.48 20.84
N ASP A 40 -24.42 31.89 20.79
CA ASP A 40 -25.06 31.17 21.89
C ASP A 40 -26.01 30.08 21.38
N ASP A 41 -26.88 29.58 22.26
CA ASP A 41 -27.90 28.58 21.97
C ASP A 41 -29.25 29.16 21.52
N ASP A 42 -29.69 30.32 22.03
CA ASP A 42 -31.06 30.79 21.78
C ASP A 42 -31.19 32.27 21.37
N ASN A 43 -30.08 32.95 21.07
CA ASN A 43 -29.94 34.40 20.89
C ASN A 43 -30.25 35.22 22.17
N CYS A 44 -30.03 34.68 23.35
CA CYS A 44 -30.00 35.38 24.63
C CYS A 44 -28.74 35.06 25.47
N ASP A 45 -28.00 36.12 25.79
CA ASP A 45 -26.73 36.11 26.53
C ASP A 45 -26.83 35.37 27.89
N CYS A 46 -26.45 34.08 27.92
CA CYS A 46 -26.55 33.22 29.11
C CYS A 46 -25.66 31.99 29.09
N LEU A 47 -25.57 31.33 27.94
CA LEU A 47 -24.77 30.11 27.70
C LEU A 47 -23.93 30.31 26.44
N SER A 48 -23.44 31.54 26.28
CA SER A 48 -22.69 31.99 25.12
C SER A 48 -21.27 31.42 25.15
N SER A 49 -20.75 31.20 23.94
CA SER A 49 -19.33 30.89 23.72
C SER A 49 -18.54 32.11 23.25
N LEU A 50 -19.26 33.14 22.77
CA LEU A 50 -18.67 34.38 22.32
C LEU A 50 -19.68 35.53 22.44
N SER A 51 -19.39 36.50 23.32
CA SER A 51 -20.20 37.71 23.46
C SER A 51 -19.29 38.92 23.69
N PHE A 52 -19.40 39.95 22.85
CA PHE A 52 -18.66 41.21 23.02
C PHE A 52 -19.34 42.40 22.34
N GLY A 53 -19.01 43.60 22.82
CA GLY A 53 -19.78 44.82 22.56
C GLY A 53 -20.74 45.08 23.72
N HIS A 54 -22.03 45.15 23.44
CA HIS A 54 -23.12 45.29 24.42
C HIS A 54 -23.99 44.02 24.43
N GLY A 55 -24.45 43.58 25.60
CA GLY A 55 -25.25 42.35 25.69
C GLY A 55 -26.58 42.42 24.94
N MET A 56 -27.00 41.28 24.39
CA MET A 56 -28.13 41.15 23.47
C MET A 56 -29.03 39.98 23.87
N CYS A 57 -30.36 40.15 23.74
CA CYS A 57 -31.29 39.03 23.84
C CYS A 57 -32.54 39.26 22.97
N GLY A 58 -32.82 38.33 22.06
CA GLY A 58 -33.90 38.47 21.09
C GLY A 58 -33.71 39.74 20.24
N SER A 59 -34.76 40.55 20.06
CA SER A 59 -34.71 41.76 19.22
C SER A 59 -34.10 43.00 19.90
N ALA A 60 -33.78 42.97 21.20
CA ALA A 60 -33.31 44.14 21.94
C ALA A 60 -32.29 43.77 23.04
N HIS A 61 -32.02 44.72 23.94
CA HIS A 61 -31.35 44.45 25.22
C HIS A 61 -32.38 43.95 26.23
N ASN A 62 -31.97 43.04 27.11
CA ASN A 62 -32.80 42.58 28.22
C ASN A 62 -31.98 42.63 29.52
N PRO A 63 -32.41 43.39 30.55
CA PRO A 63 -31.67 43.58 31.79
C PRO A 63 -31.52 42.31 32.64
N LYS A 64 -32.28 41.25 32.33
CA LYS A 64 -32.12 39.93 32.95
C LYS A 64 -30.79 39.25 32.57
N PHE A 65 -30.26 39.57 31.38
CA PHE A 65 -29.16 38.84 30.74
C PHE A 65 -27.89 39.68 30.59
N SER A 66 -27.99 41.00 30.73
CA SER A 66 -26.82 41.88 30.87
C SER A 66 -27.20 43.23 31.47
N LYS A 67 -26.25 43.93 32.08
CA LYS A 67 -26.48 45.29 32.59
C LYS A 67 -26.62 46.30 31.45
N ALA A 68 -27.58 47.21 31.55
CA ALA A 68 -27.76 48.28 30.56
C ALA A 68 -26.55 49.22 30.53
N GLY A 69 -26.04 49.52 29.32
CA GLY A 69 -24.90 50.42 29.13
C GLY A 69 -23.54 49.83 29.52
N ALA A 70 -23.49 48.53 29.81
CA ALA A 70 -22.23 47.82 30.01
C ALA A 70 -21.65 47.38 28.65
N PHE A 71 -20.39 47.71 28.41
CA PHE A 71 -19.65 47.34 27.21
C PHE A 71 -18.39 46.59 27.58
N GLY A 72 -17.98 45.64 26.75
CA GLY A 72 -16.73 44.91 26.91
C GLY A 72 -16.76 43.57 26.21
N ALA A 73 -16.17 42.56 26.84
CA ALA A 73 -16.24 41.18 26.38
C ALA A 73 -16.74 40.29 27.52
N GLU A 74 -17.20 39.09 27.17
CA GLU A 74 -17.57 38.05 28.12
C GLU A 74 -16.51 36.94 28.17
N ALA A 75 -16.55 36.12 29.21
CA ALA A 75 -15.78 34.89 29.24
C ALA A 75 -16.27 33.93 28.14
N LEU A 76 -15.36 33.16 27.54
CA LEU A 76 -15.69 32.18 26.48
C LEU A 76 -16.64 31.05 26.94
N TYR A 77 -16.88 30.95 28.25
CA TYR A 77 -17.99 30.20 28.82
C TYR A 77 -18.51 31.01 30.00
N ASP A 78 -19.70 31.59 29.84
CA ASP A 78 -20.43 32.22 30.92
C ASP A 78 -21.65 31.37 31.28
N PRO A 79 -21.74 30.82 32.51
CA PRO A 79 -22.94 30.11 32.96
C PRO A 79 -23.93 30.99 33.72
N GLY A 80 -23.63 32.29 33.91
CA GLY A 80 -24.35 33.15 34.84
C GLY A 80 -25.13 34.31 34.21
N CYS A 81 -25.22 34.37 32.88
CA CYS A 81 -25.94 35.42 32.15
C CYS A 81 -25.47 36.84 32.53
N HIS A 82 -24.15 37.03 32.57
CA HIS A 82 -23.56 38.28 33.02
C HIS A 82 -23.43 39.30 31.86
N GLY A 83 -23.31 38.81 30.64
CA GLY A 83 -23.07 39.58 29.42
C GLY A 83 -21.68 40.24 29.37
N PRO A 84 -21.40 41.01 28.30
CA PRO A 84 -20.14 41.73 28.11
C PRO A 84 -19.80 42.69 29.26
N ARG A 85 -18.58 42.58 29.79
CA ARG A 85 -18.06 43.37 30.91
C ARG A 85 -16.71 44.00 30.57
N PRO A 86 -16.41 45.20 31.07
CA PRO A 86 -15.14 45.88 30.79
C PRO A 86 -13.93 45.22 31.48
N THR A 87 -14.17 44.33 32.44
CA THR A 87 -13.12 43.65 33.22
C THR A 87 -12.60 42.37 32.56
N ILE A 88 -13.17 41.94 31.43
CA ILE A 88 -12.75 40.74 30.70
C ILE A 88 -12.10 41.15 29.39
N GLY A 89 -10.88 40.65 29.15
CA GLY A 89 -10.19 40.80 27.88
C GLY A 89 -10.51 39.63 26.96
N LEU A 90 -10.72 39.92 25.68
CA LEU A 90 -10.89 38.94 24.62
C LEU A 90 -9.86 39.20 23.53
N THR A 91 -9.07 38.18 23.22
CA THR A 91 -8.17 38.19 22.07
C THR A 91 -8.61 37.11 21.11
N LEU A 92 -9.00 37.52 19.89
CA LEU A 92 -9.37 36.59 18.83
C LEU A 92 -8.15 36.31 17.96
N TYR A 93 -7.77 35.04 17.93
CA TYR A 93 -6.79 34.54 16.99
C TYR A 93 -7.55 33.84 15.87
N PHE A 94 -7.21 34.14 14.62
CA PHE A 94 -7.72 33.41 13.48
C PHE A 94 -6.56 32.75 12.76
N ARG A 95 -6.83 31.56 12.22
CA ARG A 95 -5.94 30.82 11.34
C ARG A 95 -6.77 30.40 10.15
N GLN A 96 -6.50 30.96 8.99
CA GLN A 96 -7.08 30.47 7.74
C GLN A 96 -6.10 29.45 7.14
N GLN A 97 -6.56 28.23 6.93
CA GLN A 97 -5.79 27.24 6.17
C GLN A 97 -6.23 27.35 4.71
N LYS A 98 -5.30 27.61 3.79
CA LYS A 98 -5.60 27.44 2.38
C LYS A 98 -5.84 25.95 2.11
N GLN A 99 -6.96 25.62 1.48
CA GLN A 99 -7.21 24.26 1.04
C GLN A 99 -6.25 23.94 -0.12
N LEU A 100 -5.13 23.31 0.22
CA LEU A 100 -4.09 22.94 -0.75
C LEU A 100 -4.50 21.76 -1.63
N ARG A 101 -5.53 20.99 -1.23
CA ARG A 101 -6.01 19.82 -1.97
C ARG A 101 -7.51 19.89 -2.22
N LEU A 102 -7.91 19.65 -3.48
CA LEU A 102 -9.31 19.58 -3.89
C LEU A 102 -9.60 18.22 -4.52
N SER A 103 -10.68 17.59 -4.07
CA SER A 103 -11.25 16.36 -4.67
C SER A 103 -12.60 16.61 -5.33
N GLU A 104 -13.26 17.73 -5.02
CA GLU A 104 -14.62 18.07 -5.45
C GLU A 104 -14.79 18.21 -6.98
N TYR A 105 -13.71 18.52 -7.71
CA TYR A 105 -13.70 18.63 -9.18
C TYR A 105 -13.11 17.40 -9.88
N GLY A 106 -13.03 16.27 -9.18
CA GLY A 106 -12.49 15.00 -9.69
C GLY A 106 -10.96 15.01 -9.83
N GLY A 107 -10.28 14.03 -9.24
CA GLY A 107 -8.82 13.93 -9.21
C GLY A 107 -8.17 14.64 -8.01
N HIS A 108 -6.89 14.34 -7.75
CA HIS A 108 -6.11 14.90 -6.63
C HIS A 108 -5.45 16.24 -7.03
N TRP A 109 -6.22 17.33 -7.06
CA TRP A 109 -5.70 18.66 -7.39
C TRP A 109 -4.86 19.24 -6.25
N THR A 110 -3.73 19.85 -6.59
CA THR A 110 -2.80 20.45 -5.62
C THR A 110 -2.57 21.92 -5.93
N ALA A 111 -2.78 22.81 -4.96
CA ALA A 111 -2.53 24.24 -5.12
C ALA A 111 -1.02 24.49 -5.21
N PHE A 112 -0.61 25.33 -6.17
CA PHE A 112 0.77 25.80 -6.26
C PHE A 112 0.88 27.32 -6.30
N TRP A 113 -0.19 28.04 -6.62
CA TRP A 113 -0.18 29.49 -6.75
C TRP A 113 -1.47 30.10 -6.21
N TRP A 114 -1.39 31.21 -5.47
CA TRP A 114 -2.59 31.96 -5.07
C TRP A 114 -2.33 33.42 -4.71
N TRP A 115 -3.39 34.21 -4.85
CA TRP A 115 -3.52 35.56 -4.31
C TRP A 115 -4.84 35.65 -3.53
N THR A 116 -4.78 36.11 -2.28
CA THR A 116 -5.95 36.29 -1.43
C THR A 116 -6.47 37.73 -1.59
N PRO A 117 -7.78 37.93 -1.79
CA PRO A 117 -8.35 39.24 -2.10
C PRO A 117 -8.22 40.22 -0.92
N GLY A 118 -7.89 41.47 -1.24
CA GLY A 118 -7.96 42.60 -0.30
C GLY A 118 -6.67 42.91 0.47
N ALA A 119 -5.54 42.25 0.18
CA ALA A 119 -4.25 42.68 0.72
C ALA A 119 -3.47 43.65 -0.16
N THR A 120 -2.43 44.20 0.43
CA THR A 120 -1.39 44.96 -0.26
C THR A 120 -0.48 44.02 -1.05
N TRP A 121 -0.30 44.29 -2.34
CA TRP A 121 0.65 43.54 -3.17
C TRP A 121 2.08 43.62 -2.59
N PRO A 122 2.80 42.49 -2.45
CA PRO A 122 4.13 42.48 -1.84
C PRO A 122 5.16 43.21 -2.72
N THR A 123 5.76 44.27 -2.21
CA THR A 123 6.66 45.15 -2.99
C THR A 123 7.99 44.50 -3.36
N HIS A 124 8.40 43.44 -2.65
CA HIS A 124 9.63 42.68 -2.88
C HIS A 124 9.45 41.56 -3.91
N GLU A 125 8.21 41.15 -4.20
CA GLU A 125 7.94 40.22 -5.29
C GLU A 125 7.97 40.98 -6.60
N LYS A 126 8.93 40.63 -7.45
CA LYS A 126 9.17 41.23 -8.78
C LYS A 126 8.77 40.29 -9.91
N ASP A 127 8.19 39.14 -9.58
CA ASP A 127 7.73 38.16 -10.56
C ASP A 127 6.53 37.39 -10.01
N VAL A 128 5.45 37.26 -10.77
CA VAL A 128 4.28 36.46 -10.35
C VAL A 128 4.58 34.96 -10.30
N LEU A 129 5.71 34.50 -10.83
CA LEU A 129 6.21 33.12 -10.76
C LEU A 129 7.61 33.06 -10.14
N GLN A 130 7.90 33.93 -9.19
CA GLN A 130 9.23 34.12 -8.60
C GLN A 130 9.81 32.85 -7.96
N HIS A 131 8.97 32.02 -7.35
CA HIS A 131 9.44 30.94 -6.48
C HIS A 131 9.35 29.57 -7.14
N ALA A 132 10.22 28.65 -6.71
CA ALA A 132 10.08 27.23 -7.03
C ALA A 132 8.92 26.60 -6.24
N TYR A 133 8.41 25.47 -6.71
CA TYR A 133 7.39 24.70 -5.97
C TYR A 133 7.89 24.29 -4.57
N GLY A 134 7.03 24.40 -3.56
CA GLY A 134 7.33 23.99 -2.18
C GLY A 134 7.93 25.06 -1.24
N THR A 135 8.14 26.30 -1.70
CA THR A 135 8.54 27.45 -0.85
C THR A 135 7.42 28.07 0.02
N CYS A 136 6.15 27.84 -0.31
CA CYS A 136 4.97 28.40 0.30
C CYS A 136 4.38 27.39 1.27
N SER A 137 3.83 27.91 2.37
CA SER A 137 3.02 27.14 3.31
C SER A 137 1.54 27.44 3.10
N GLN A 138 0.66 26.54 3.54
CA GLN A 138 -0.80 26.74 3.54
C GLN A 138 -1.27 27.96 4.34
N TYR A 139 -0.38 28.57 5.14
CA TYR A 139 -0.64 29.77 5.93
C TYR A 139 -0.19 31.07 5.23
N ASN A 140 0.51 30.98 4.09
CA ASN A 140 0.93 32.16 3.37
C ASN A 140 -0.28 32.86 2.76
N TYR A 141 -0.31 34.20 2.91
CA TYR A 141 -1.40 35.02 2.39
C TYR A 141 -1.47 35.01 0.85
N TYR A 142 -0.31 34.89 0.20
CA TYR A 142 -0.15 34.70 -1.24
C TYR A 142 0.93 33.64 -1.48
N CYS A 143 0.96 33.11 -2.69
CA CYS A 143 1.99 32.19 -3.14
C CYS A 143 2.24 32.34 -4.62
N PHE A 144 3.47 32.70 -4.99
CA PHE A 144 3.89 32.97 -6.37
C PHE A 144 4.89 31.90 -6.86
N GLN A 145 4.49 30.64 -6.79
CA GLN A 145 5.33 29.53 -7.25
C GLN A 145 5.04 29.10 -8.67
N ARG A 146 6.03 28.42 -9.24
CA ARG A 146 5.95 27.64 -10.46
C ARG A 146 5.37 26.25 -10.21
N LEU A 147 4.99 25.58 -11.30
CA LEU A 147 4.69 24.16 -11.30
C LEU A 147 5.92 23.36 -10.82
N PRO A 148 5.73 22.20 -10.17
CA PRO A 148 6.84 21.35 -9.80
C PRO A 148 7.65 20.91 -11.03
N THR A 149 8.98 20.91 -10.92
CA THR A 149 9.89 20.59 -12.04
C THR A 149 9.79 19.16 -12.55
N TRP A 150 9.11 18.28 -11.81
CA TRP A 150 8.84 16.90 -12.20
C TRP A 150 7.61 16.76 -13.09
N THR A 151 6.83 17.83 -13.27
CA THR A 151 5.63 17.77 -14.10
C THR A 151 6.04 17.64 -15.56
N GLN A 152 5.25 16.91 -16.34
CA GLN A 152 5.44 16.81 -17.78
C GLN A 152 4.24 17.41 -18.47
N GLU A 153 4.51 18.23 -19.47
CA GLU A 153 3.53 19.06 -20.16
C GLU A 153 2.27 18.28 -20.55
N ASP A 154 2.39 17.29 -21.44
CA ASP A 154 1.25 16.54 -21.97
C ASP A 154 0.48 15.69 -20.94
N PHE A 155 1.04 15.53 -19.74
CA PHE A 155 0.45 14.76 -18.63
C PHE A 155 0.00 15.63 -17.46
N THR A 156 0.00 16.95 -17.62
CA THR A 156 -0.34 17.91 -16.57
C THR A 156 -1.57 18.72 -16.97
N GLU A 157 -2.41 18.97 -15.98
CA GLU A 157 -3.61 19.79 -16.11
C GLU A 157 -3.57 20.91 -15.08
N LEU A 158 -4.16 22.04 -15.45
CA LEU A 158 -4.27 23.25 -14.65
C LEU A 158 -5.73 23.47 -14.28
N LEU A 159 -6.00 23.82 -13.03
CA LEU A 159 -7.32 24.21 -12.55
C LEU A 159 -7.19 25.57 -11.87
N ALA A 160 -8.07 26.52 -12.20
CA ALA A 160 -8.10 27.82 -11.56
C ALA A 160 -9.45 28.04 -10.88
N ILE A 161 -9.40 28.69 -9.70
CA ILE A 161 -10.58 29.10 -8.94
C ILE A 161 -10.42 30.57 -8.55
N ASP A 162 -11.38 31.41 -8.92
CA ASP A 162 -11.41 32.81 -8.48
C ASP A 162 -12.26 33.03 -7.23
N SER A 163 -12.15 34.23 -6.66
CA SER A 163 -12.92 34.64 -5.48
C SER A 163 -14.42 34.83 -5.71
N GLN A 164 -14.94 34.71 -6.94
CA GLN A 164 -16.38 34.62 -7.23
C GLN A 164 -16.87 33.16 -7.25
N GLY A 165 -15.95 32.19 -7.21
CA GLY A 165 -16.27 30.77 -7.29
C GLY A 165 -16.35 30.23 -8.73
N THR A 166 -15.87 30.99 -9.73
CA THR A 166 -15.70 30.45 -11.10
C THR A 166 -14.58 29.42 -11.09
N VAL A 167 -14.75 28.33 -11.84
CA VAL A 167 -13.78 27.22 -11.87
C VAL A 167 -13.52 26.80 -13.31
N TYR A 168 -12.27 26.97 -13.75
CA TYR A 168 -11.80 26.60 -15.09
C TYR A 168 -10.72 25.53 -15.04
N GLN A 169 -10.74 24.65 -16.04
CA GLN A 169 -9.77 23.56 -16.21
C GLN A 169 -9.12 23.63 -17.59
N TRP A 170 -7.80 23.51 -17.64
CA TRP A 170 -7.02 23.35 -18.86
C TRP A 170 -6.22 22.06 -18.82
N LYS A 171 -5.91 21.56 -20.02
CA LYS A 171 -4.92 20.50 -20.22
C LYS A 171 -3.76 21.07 -21.04
N PHE A 172 -2.53 20.89 -20.57
CA PHE A 172 -1.36 21.27 -21.34
C PHE A 172 -1.17 20.33 -22.54
N ASP A 173 -0.68 20.90 -23.65
CA ASP A 173 -0.45 20.20 -24.92
C ASP A 173 0.76 20.84 -25.60
N SER A 174 1.87 20.09 -25.67
CA SER A 174 3.13 20.51 -26.28
C SER A 174 3.01 20.83 -27.78
N LYS A 175 1.91 20.41 -28.43
CA LYS A 175 1.61 20.71 -29.83
C LYS A 175 0.71 21.94 -29.99
N ASN A 176 0.26 22.56 -28.91
CA ASN A 176 -0.47 23.82 -28.92
C ASN A 176 0.48 24.95 -28.51
N PRO A 177 0.87 25.87 -29.41
CA PRO A 177 1.84 26.91 -29.10
C PRO A 177 1.46 27.81 -27.92
N THR A 178 0.17 28.09 -27.72
CA THR A 178 -0.32 28.93 -26.61
C THR A 178 -0.25 28.17 -25.29
N ALA A 179 -0.67 26.90 -25.28
CA ALA A 179 -0.52 26.02 -24.12
C ALA A 179 0.96 25.82 -23.75
N HIS A 180 1.82 25.60 -24.76
CA HIS A 180 3.24 25.40 -24.57
C HIS A 180 3.94 26.65 -24.05
N ALA A 181 3.58 27.83 -24.55
CA ALA A 181 4.11 29.08 -24.02
C ALA A 181 3.71 29.33 -22.56
N ALA A 182 2.45 29.01 -22.20
CA ALA A 182 2.00 29.06 -20.81
C ALA A 182 2.72 28.02 -19.93
N TRP A 183 2.95 26.80 -20.44
CA TRP A 183 3.71 25.75 -19.77
C TRP A 183 5.14 26.21 -19.44
N ILE A 184 5.92 26.65 -20.43
CA ILE A 184 7.31 27.06 -20.20
C ILE A 184 7.43 28.29 -19.29
N ALA A 185 6.39 29.13 -19.22
CA ALA A 185 6.32 30.21 -18.23
C ALA A 185 6.09 29.65 -16.82
N LEU A 186 5.03 28.84 -16.65
CA LEU A 186 4.62 28.24 -15.37
C LEU A 186 5.61 27.21 -14.83
N HIS A 187 6.39 26.54 -15.68
CA HIS A 187 7.31 25.46 -15.34
C HIS A 187 8.78 25.91 -15.42
N ASP A 188 9.22 26.38 -16.59
CA ASP A 188 10.64 26.64 -16.89
C ASP A 188 11.06 28.09 -16.62
N HIS A 189 10.13 28.95 -16.18
CA HIS A 189 10.38 30.37 -15.87
C HIS A 189 10.79 31.22 -17.09
N ILE A 190 10.42 30.78 -18.31
CA ILE A 190 10.82 31.41 -19.56
C ILE A 190 9.81 32.48 -20.00
N GLY A 191 10.30 33.71 -20.23
CA GLY A 191 9.49 34.84 -20.67
C GLY A 191 8.94 34.70 -22.10
N THR A 192 7.71 35.16 -22.30
CA THR A 192 7.08 35.33 -23.62
C THR A 192 6.85 36.82 -23.87
N PRO A 193 7.67 37.45 -24.74
CA PRO A 193 7.51 38.86 -25.10
C PRO A 193 6.18 39.14 -25.80
N PHE A 194 5.80 40.41 -25.80
CA PHE A 194 4.61 40.91 -26.47
C PHE A 194 4.59 40.56 -27.97
N ARG A 195 3.40 40.19 -28.48
CA ARG A 195 3.16 39.73 -29.86
C ARG A 195 3.87 38.44 -30.29
N LYS A 196 4.65 37.78 -29.42
CA LYS A 196 5.30 36.51 -29.78
C LYS A 196 4.28 35.38 -29.96
N ILE A 197 3.31 35.29 -29.05
CA ILE A 197 2.16 34.39 -29.13
C ILE A 197 0.93 35.27 -29.17
N ARG A 198 0.37 35.45 -30.36
CA ARG A 198 -0.82 36.27 -30.60
C ARG A 198 -1.67 35.60 -31.67
N ASP A 199 -2.99 35.58 -31.46
CA ASP A 199 -3.97 35.02 -32.40
C ASP A 199 -3.54 33.63 -32.92
N SER A 200 -2.98 32.81 -32.02
CA SER A 200 -2.37 31.52 -32.33
C SER A 200 -3.41 30.39 -32.28
N LYS A 201 -3.01 29.16 -31.95
CA LYS A 201 -3.97 28.06 -31.70
C LYS A 201 -4.65 28.27 -30.33
N PRO A 202 -5.99 28.30 -30.26
CA PRO A 202 -6.70 28.47 -28.99
C PRO A 202 -6.39 27.40 -27.95
N TRP A 203 -6.18 27.85 -26.71
CA TRP A 203 -6.04 27.03 -25.51
C TRP A 203 -7.17 27.37 -24.51
N ASN A 204 -8.41 27.12 -24.95
CA ASN A 204 -9.60 27.48 -24.19
C ASN A 204 -9.81 26.57 -22.97
N PRO A 205 -10.15 27.12 -21.79
CA PRO A 205 -10.55 26.33 -20.63
C PRO A 205 -11.86 25.59 -20.85
N LYS A 206 -11.99 24.45 -20.17
CA LYS A 206 -13.27 23.87 -19.83
C LYS A 206 -13.80 24.54 -18.56
N ALA A 207 -14.95 25.19 -18.65
CA ALA A 207 -15.66 25.69 -17.47
C ALA A 207 -16.30 24.52 -16.69
N LEU A 208 -15.91 24.35 -15.43
CA LEU A 208 -16.53 23.41 -14.50
C LEU A 208 -17.62 24.10 -13.67
N VAL A 209 -17.40 25.37 -13.32
CA VAL A 209 -18.37 26.25 -12.66
C VAL A 209 -18.28 27.64 -13.32
N GLY A 210 -19.42 28.25 -13.63
CA GLY A 210 -19.51 29.51 -14.35
C GLY A 210 -19.71 29.33 -15.87
N LYS A 211 -19.55 30.43 -16.62
CA LYS A 211 -19.68 30.43 -18.09
C LYS A 211 -18.32 30.18 -18.73
N PRO A 212 -18.23 29.52 -19.90
CA PRO A 212 -16.98 29.49 -20.66
C PRO A 212 -16.61 30.90 -21.16
N PRO A 213 -15.32 31.14 -21.50
CA PRO A 213 -14.89 32.41 -22.08
C PRO A 213 -15.61 32.69 -23.40
N GLN A 214 -15.86 33.98 -23.66
CA GLN A 214 -16.55 34.44 -24.88
C GLN A 214 -15.64 34.44 -26.10
N GLU A 215 -14.35 34.73 -25.87
CA GLU A 215 -13.33 34.83 -26.91
C GLU A 215 -12.31 33.71 -26.76
N ASN A 216 -11.63 33.40 -27.86
CA ASN A 216 -10.54 32.43 -27.84
C ASN A 216 -9.41 32.89 -26.92
N GLN A 217 -8.78 31.94 -26.26
CA GLN A 217 -7.61 32.15 -25.41
C GLN A 217 -6.39 31.66 -26.18
N ASP A 218 -6.01 32.41 -27.22
CA ASP A 218 -4.97 32.07 -28.20
C ASP A 218 -3.78 33.03 -28.17
N SER A 219 -3.78 34.00 -27.25
CA SER A 219 -2.74 35.00 -27.06
C SER A 219 -2.17 34.89 -25.64
N PHE A 220 -0.83 34.94 -25.52
CA PHE A 220 -0.14 34.70 -24.25
C PHE A 220 1.09 35.59 -24.06
N MET A 221 1.24 36.12 -22.85
CA MET A 221 2.40 36.90 -22.42
C MET A 221 2.89 36.54 -21.03
N TYR A 222 4.22 36.57 -20.89
CA TYR A 222 4.89 36.55 -19.59
C TYR A 222 6.14 37.42 -19.67
N ARG A 223 6.06 38.66 -19.17
CA ARG A 223 7.09 39.70 -19.40
C ARG A 223 7.15 40.73 -18.28
N ASP A 224 8.25 41.46 -18.23
CA ASP A 224 8.40 42.58 -17.29
C ASP A 224 7.49 43.75 -17.69
N VAL A 225 6.71 44.23 -16.72
CA VAL A 225 5.94 45.47 -16.80
C VAL A 225 6.17 46.26 -15.51
N LYS A 226 6.80 47.44 -15.64
CA LYS A 226 7.18 48.30 -14.49
C LYS A 226 7.99 47.59 -13.41
N GLY A 227 8.90 46.70 -13.80
CA GLY A 227 9.76 45.95 -12.87
C GLY A 227 9.03 44.82 -12.14
N LEU A 228 7.82 44.44 -12.57
CA LEU A 228 7.14 43.23 -12.15
C LEU A 228 6.86 42.37 -13.37
N LYS A 229 7.43 41.16 -13.40
CA LYS A 229 7.12 40.19 -14.43
C LYS A 229 5.69 39.66 -14.22
N SER A 230 4.84 39.89 -15.20
CA SER A 230 3.37 39.67 -15.15
C SER A 230 2.96 38.63 -16.19
N PHE A 231 1.84 37.94 -15.96
CA PHE A 231 1.32 36.83 -16.76
C PHE A 231 -0.08 37.15 -17.30
N LEU A 232 -0.32 36.90 -18.59
CA LEU A 232 -1.62 37.11 -19.23
C LEU A 232 -1.90 36.03 -20.28
N LEU A 233 -3.11 35.47 -20.20
CA LEU A 233 -3.74 34.60 -21.20
C LEU A 233 -5.08 35.24 -21.58
N ASP A 234 -5.18 35.62 -22.85
CA ASP A 234 -6.30 36.36 -23.42
C ASP A 234 -6.51 36.00 -24.91
N ASN A 235 -7.30 36.82 -25.61
CA ASN A 235 -7.59 36.66 -27.04
C ASN A 235 -6.64 37.45 -27.96
N ASP A 236 -6.09 38.59 -27.55
CA ASP A 236 -5.37 39.47 -28.49
C ASP A 236 -4.10 40.15 -27.94
N ASN A 237 -3.60 39.69 -26.78
CA ASN A 237 -2.58 40.33 -25.95
C ASN A 237 -3.01 41.72 -25.38
N GLY A 238 -4.32 41.89 -25.09
CA GLY A 238 -4.90 42.97 -24.30
C GLY A 238 -5.71 42.43 -23.11
N ASP A 239 -5.70 43.13 -21.97
CA ASP A 239 -6.29 42.62 -20.71
C ASP A 239 -7.82 42.36 -20.75
N TYR A 240 -8.51 42.74 -21.82
CA TYR A 240 -9.94 42.44 -21.98
C TYR A 240 -10.14 40.98 -22.37
N TYR A 241 -11.21 40.36 -21.86
CA TYR A 241 -11.52 38.94 -22.14
C TYR A 241 -10.43 37.94 -21.69
N ALA A 242 -9.55 38.36 -20.79
CA ALA A 242 -8.55 37.50 -20.19
C ALA A 242 -9.19 36.41 -19.33
N THR A 243 -8.66 35.20 -19.41
CA THR A 243 -9.05 34.10 -18.50
C THR A 243 -8.04 33.89 -17.38
N LEU A 244 -6.80 34.35 -17.55
CA LEU A 244 -5.80 34.43 -16.49
C LEU A 244 -5.01 35.72 -16.64
N SER A 245 -5.08 36.60 -15.65
CA SER A 245 -4.24 37.79 -15.58
C SER A 245 -3.69 37.95 -14.16
N MET A 246 -2.37 38.04 -14.04
CA MET A 246 -1.63 38.10 -12.78
C MET A 246 -0.53 39.15 -12.88
N GLY A 247 -0.51 40.10 -11.95
CA GLY A 247 0.46 41.19 -11.90
C GLY A 247 -0.10 42.50 -12.44
N TYR A 248 0.71 43.25 -13.20
CA TYR A 248 0.24 44.47 -13.86
C TYR A 248 -0.56 44.15 -15.12
N ALA A 249 -1.56 44.99 -15.38
CA ALA A 249 -2.24 45.07 -16.67
C ALA A 249 -1.24 45.27 -17.82
N MET A 250 -1.43 44.56 -18.94
CA MET A 250 -0.51 44.50 -20.08
C MET A 250 -1.05 45.05 -21.43
N ASP A 251 -2.08 45.90 -21.42
CA ASP A 251 -2.56 46.68 -22.60
C ASP A 251 -1.51 47.66 -23.15
N GLN A 252 -1.42 47.80 -24.49
CA GLN A 252 -0.48 48.67 -25.18
C GLN A 252 -0.87 50.16 -25.21
N ASP A 253 -2.16 50.50 -25.05
CA ASP A 253 -2.67 51.81 -25.48
C ASP A 253 -3.25 52.69 -24.36
N ARG A 254 -3.03 52.36 -23.08
CA ARG A 254 -3.58 53.14 -21.94
C ARG A 254 -2.57 53.43 -20.83
N PRO A 255 -2.74 54.52 -20.08
CA PRO A 255 -1.99 54.71 -18.84
C PRO A 255 -2.33 53.57 -17.86
N PHE A 256 -1.33 52.73 -17.58
CA PHE A 256 -1.40 51.50 -16.79
C PHE A 256 -2.12 51.68 -15.43
N LYS A 257 -3.40 51.29 -15.36
CA LYS A 257 -4.21 51.23 -14.14
C LYS A 257 -4.57 49.79 -13.85
N GLY A 258 -3.89 49.13 -12.92
CA GLY A 258 -4.28 47.80 -12.46
C GLY A 258 -3.08 46.95 -12.02
N LEU A 259 -3.13 46.46 -10.78
CA LEU A 259 -2.19 45.55 -10.18
C LEU A 259 -2.99 44.56 -9.35
N GLY A 260 -2.77 43.26 -9.54
CA GLY A 260 -3.47 42.23 -8.77
C GLY A 260 -3.71 40.98 -9.60
N VAL A 261 -4.93 40.46 -9.51
CA VAL A 261 -5.42 39.36 -10.36
C VAL A 261 -6.77 39.73 -10.94
N ASP A 262 -7.22 39.01 -11.96
CA ASP A 262 -8.58 39.12 -12.48
C ASP A 262 -9.47 37.92 -12.13
N TYR A 263 -10.78 38.07 -12.29
CA TYR A 263 -11.71 36.94 -12.31
C TYR A 263 -11.50 36.13 -13.59
N LEU A 264 -11.78 34.83 -13.53
CA LEU A 264 -11.62 33.93 -14.68
C LEU A 264 -12.59 34.26 -15.83
N TYR A 265 -13.68 34.96 -15.50
CA TYR A 265 -14.67 35.46 -16.44
C TYR A 265 -14.91 36.96 -16.18
N ASP A 266 -14.00 37.82 -16.64
CA ASP A 266 -14.20 39.28 -16.63
C ASP A 266 -14.00 39.90 -18.02
N ILE A 267 -15.11 40.24 -18.67
CA ILE A 267 -15.13 40.80 -20.03
C ILE A 267 -14.51 42.19 -20.07
N LYS A 268 -14.54 42.93 -18.96
CA LYS A 268 -14.05 44.32 -18.86
C LYS A 268 -13.05 44.52 -17.71
N GLY A 269 -12.58 43.42 -17.17
CA GLY A 269 -11.72 43.38 -16.01
C GLY A 269 -10.36 43.96 -16.29
N ILE A 270 -9.78 44.52 -15.25
CA ILE A 270 -8.35 44.75 -15.17
C ILE A 270 -7.92 44.14 -13.82
N PRO A 271 -6.68 43.62 -13.70
CA PRO A 271 -6.17 43.10 -12.45
C PRO A 271 -6.33 44.08 -11.28
N ASP A 272 -6.90 43.58 -10.18
CA ASP A 272 -7.16 44.34 -8.96
C ASP A 272 -6.81 43.51 -7.72
N VAL A 273 -6.18 44.13 -6.73
CA VAL A 273 -5.80 43.49 -5.46
C VAL A 273 -7.00 43.01 -4.64
N SER A 274 -8.19 43.56 -4.86
CA SER A 274 -9.44 43.15 -4.22
C SER A 274 -10.00 41.84 -4.78
N LYS A 275 -9.48 41.36 -5.91
CA LYS A 275 -9.86 40.07 -6.51
C LYS A 275 -8.92 38.99 -6.00
N GLY A 276 -9.38 37.75 -6.00
CA GLY A 276 -8.61 36.58 -5.56
C GLY A 276 -8.59 35.49 -6.62
N LEU A 277 -7.49 34.76 -6.71
CA LEU A 277 -7.26 33.69 -7.67
C LEU A 277 -6.41 32.59 -7.02
N THR A 278 -6.66 31.34 -7.37
CA THR A 278 -5.86 30.19 -6.95
C THR A 278 -5.71 29.23 -8.11
N LEU A 279 -4.48 28.81 -8.36
CA LEU A 279 -4.15 27.80 -9.36
C LEU A 279 -3.75 26.49 -8.67
N TYR A 280 -4.32 25.42 -9.20
CA TYR A 280 -4.07 24.05 -8.84
C TYR A 280 -3.54 23.31 -10.06
N PHE A 281 -2.77 22.26 -9.83
CA PHE A 281 -2.33 21.34 -10.86
C PHE A 281 -2.64 19.90 -10.46
N ARG A 282 -2.70 19.03 -11.46
CA ARG A 282 -2.57 17.57 -11.28
C ARG A 282 -1.73 17.03 -12.42
N ALA A 283 -0.88 16.05 -12.14
CA ALA A 283 -0.06 15.41 -13.16
C ALA A 283 -0.07 13.88 -13.02
N ASP A 284 -0.07 13.18 -14.15
CA ASP A 284 0.02 11.71 -14.17
C ASP A 284 1.48 11.25 -14.36
N HIS A 285 2.17 11.03 -13.23
CA HIS A 285 3.54 10.52 -13.24
C HIS A 285 3.67 9.12 -13.80
N LYS A 286 2.69 8.26 -13.53
CA LYS A 286 2.73 6.86 -13.95
C LYS A 286 2.79 6.77 -15.47
N ARG A 287 2.05 7.62 -16.18
CA ARG A 287 2.13 7.71 -17.65
C ARG A 287 3.48 8.25 -18.15
N SER A 288 4.07 9.22 -17.47
CA SER A 288 5.35 9.82 -17.88
C SER A 288 6.51 8.81 -17.93
N VAL A 289 6.63 7.94 -16.92
CA VAL A 289 7.69 6.92 -16.87
C VAL A 289 7.29 5.59 -17.51
N SER A 290 6.01 5.39 -17.82
CA SER A 290 5.52 4.17 -18.49
C SER A 290 6.20 3.89 -19.85
N LYS A 291 6.70 4.94 -20.52
CA LYS A 291 7.50 4.82 -21.76
C LYS A 291 8.81 4.07 -21.57
N TYR A 292 9.30 3.97 -20.34
CA TYR A 292 10.49 3.19 -19.94
C TYR A 292 10.11 1.82 -19.34
N GLY A 293 8.86 1.38 -19.55
CA GLY A 293 8.31 0.13 -19.05
C GLY A 293 7.14 0.35 -18.09
N PRO A 294 6.19 -0.59 -18.00
CA PRO A 294 5.10 -0.52 -17.04
C PRO A 294 5.60 -0.77 -15.61
N GLY A 295 4.76 -0.44 -14.62
CA GLY A 295 4.95 -0.82 -13.22
C GLY A 295 5.81 0.11 -12.36
N TRP A 296 6.32 1.23 -12.89
CA TRP A 296 7.12 2.18 -12.12
C TRP A 296 6.28 2.95 -11.10
N ARG A 297 6.75 2.98 -9.85
CA ARG A 297 6.10 3.66 -8.72
C ARG A 297 7.10 4.58 -8.04
N PRO A 298 6.78 5.87 -7.80
CA PRO A 298 7.67 6.74 -7.07
C PRO A 298 7.80 6.23 -5.64
N PHE A 299 9.01 6.22 -5.11
CA PHE A 299 9.22 6.03 -3.68
C PHE A 299 10.06 7.15 -3.07
N TRP A 300 10.83 7.92 -3.82
CA TRP A 300 11.65 8.97 -3.22
C TRP A 300 11.73 10.18 -4.15
N TRP A 301 11.70 11.40 -3.63
CA TRP A 301 11.96 12.60 -4.45
C TRP A 301 12.39 13.82 -3.65
N PHE A 302 13.03 14.74 -4.36
CA PHE A 302 13.27 16.12 -3.94
C PHE A 302 13.01 17.05 -5.14
N SER A 303 12.10 18.00 -4.99
CA SER A 303 11.77 18.96 -6.06
C SER A 303 12.84 20.05 -6.13
N ALA A 304 13.24 20.44 -7.34
CA ALA A 304 14.19 21.54 -7.50
C ALA A 304 13.65 22.85 -6.90
N GLY A 305 14.52 23.52 -6.17
CA GLY A 305 14.25 24.75 -5.43
C GLY A 305 13.44 24.55 -4.15
N ALA A 306 13.08 23.31 -3.79
CA ALA A 306 12.42 23.04 -2.52
C ALA A 306 13.32 23.41 -1.35
N THR A 307 12.72 23.87 -0.25
CA THR A 307 13.47 24.12 0.97
C THR A 307 13.85 22.79 1.61
N TRP A 308 15.15 22.55 1.81
CA TRP A 308 15.61 21.36 2.52
C TRP A 308 14.95 21.30 3.92
N PRO A 309 14.35 20.16 4.31
CA PRO A 309 13.72 20.06 5.61
C PRO A 309 14.76 20.28 6.71
N LYS A 310 14.51 21.26 7.58
CA LYS A 310 15.28 21.47 8.81
C LYS A 310 14.47 20.90 9.97
N CYS A 311 15.05 19.98 10.73
CA CYS A 311 14.46 19.51 11.98
C CYS A 311 14.32 20.70 12.96
N ARG A 312 13.19 20.80 13.66
CA ARG A 312 12.95 21.82 14.70
C ARG A 312 13.70 21.52 16.01
N THR A 313 14.20 20.30 16.13
CA THR A 313 14.99 19.73 17.23
C THR A 313 16.38 19.36 16.70
N PRO A 314 17.39 19.05 17.54
CA PRO A 314 18.76 18.70 17.09
C PRO A 314 18.87 17.35 16.34
N GLU A 315 17.79 16.87 15.72
CA GLU A 315 17.74 15.63 14.95
C GLU A 315 18.41 15.79 13.59
N VAL A 316 19.16 14.76 13.19
CA VAL A 316 19.77 14.63 11.87
C VAL A 316 18.65 14.50 10.83
N THR A 317 18.70 15.27 9.75
CA THR A 317 17.80 15.09 8.61
C THR A 317 18.24 13.87 7.83
N ASP A 318 17.39 12.86 7.72
CA ASP A 318 17.73 11.60 7.06
C ASP A 318 17.00 11.49 5.70
N VAL A 319 17.77 11.25 4.64
CA VAL A 319 17.23 11.14 3.28
C VAL A 319 16.49 9.82 3.03
N LEU A 320 16.59 8.83 3.92
CA LEU A 320 15.82 7.59 3.90
C LEU A 320 15.05 7.40 5.21
N ARG A 321 14.63 8.49 5.85
CA ARG A 321 13.98 8.52 7.17
C ARG A 321 12.69 7.72 7.25
N ASP A 322 11.83 7.87 6.24
CA ASP A 322 10.43 7.50 6.37
C ASP A 322 10.16 6.07 5.85
N PRO A 323 9.27 5.30 6.49
CA PRO A 323 8.75 4.05 5.92
C PRO A 323 8.02 4.29 4.59
N TYR A 324 8.02 3.31 3.70
CA TYR A 324 7.24 3.38 2.47
C TYR A 324 5.75 3.58 2.74
N GLY A 325 5.09 4.42 1.95
CA GLY A 325 3.67 4.76 2.08
C GLY A 325 3.40 5.97 2.98
N THR A 326 4.45 6.59 3.53
CA THR A 326 4.33 7.79 4.39
C THR A 326 4.13 9.07 3.56
N CYS A 327 4.71 9.14 2.38
CA CYS A 327 4.65 10.32 1.54
C CYS A 327 3.37 10.40 0.70
N HIS A 328 2.99 11.62 0.31
CA HIS A 328 1.95 11.87 -0.67
C HIS A 328 2.54 12.50 -1.93
N ASP A 329 2.04 12.14 -3.12
CA ASP A 329 2.55 12.63 -4.42
C ASP A 329 2.67 14.17 -4.54
N SER A 330 1.89 14.93 -3.75
CA SER A 330 1.92 16.39 -3.72
C SER A 330 3.10 17.00 -2.96
N ASP A 331 3.77 16.20 -2.13
CA ASP A 331 4.79 16.70 -1.21
C ASP A 331 6.00 17.24 -1.99
N ALA A 332 6.58 18.34 -1.54
CA ALA A 332 7.73 18.95 -2.22
C ALA A 332 8.96 18.04 -2.23
N TYR A 333 9.05 17.14 -1.24
CA TYR A 333 10.04 16.09 -1.13
C TYR A 333 9.40 14.87 -0.47
N CYS A 334 10.04 13.72 -0.64
CA CYS A 334 9.69 12.47 -0.01
C CYS A 334 10.95 11.65 0.24
N PHE A 335 11.23 11.39 1.52
CA PHE A 335 12.44 10.71 1.98
C PHE A 335 12.11 9.33 2.56
N GLN A 336 11.27 8.57 1.85
CA GLN A 336 10.90 7.22 2.27
C GLN A 336 11.77 6.14 1.60
N ARG A 337 11.74 4.96 2.22
CA ARG A 337 12.40 3.74 1.78
C ARG A 337 11.57 2.94 0.78
N LEU A 338 12.15 1.86 0.27
CA LEU A 338 11.44 0.84 -0.50
C LEU A 338 10.43 0.09 0.39
N PRO A 339 9.37 -0.50 -0.20
CA PRO A 339 8.38 -1.28 0.53
C PRO A 339 9.00 -2.50 1.20
N ALA A 340 8.54 -2.85 2.42
CA ALA A 340 9.09 -3.97 3.19
C ALA A 340 8.90 -5.36 2.54
N TRP A 341 7.93 -5.50 1.64
CA TRP A 341 7.68 -6.75 0.89
C TRP A 341 8.53 -6.87 -0.38
N ALA A 342 9.28 -5.83 -0.75
CA ALA A 342 10.11 -5.87 -1.95
C ALA A 342 11.26 -6.88 -1.77
N TYR A 343 11.60 -7.60 -2.84
CA TYR A 343 12.67 -8.58 -2.84
C TYR A 343 13.86 -8.10 -3.66
N GLU A 344 15.06 -8.22 -3.11
CA GLU A 344 16.29 -7.61 -3.64
C GLU A 344 16.52 -7.93 -5.13
N ASP A 345 16.76 -9.19 -5.49
CA ASP A 345 17.12 -9.58 -6.87
C ASP A 345 16.00 -9.39 -7.91
N LYS A 346 14.80 -9.01 -7.45
CA LYS A 346 13.61 -8.79 -8.28
C LYS A 346 13.25 -7.31 -8.41
N THR A 347 13.94 -6.43 -7.67
CA THR A 347 13.64 -5.01 -7.65
C THR A 347 14.59 -4.24 -8.57
N GLU A 348 14.02 -3.32 -9.34
CA GLU A 348 14.74 -2.32 -10.11
C GLU A 348 14.38 -0.93 -9.61
N ILE A 349 15.32 0.01 -9.71
CA ILE A 349 15.06 1.43 -9.52
C ILE A 349 15.31 2.22 -10.81
N LEU A 350 14.51 3.25 -11.03
CA LEU A 350 14.65 4.21 -12.11
C LEU A 350 14.74 5.60 -11.51
N ALA A 351 15.66 6.42 -11.98
CA ALA A 351 15.84 7.78 -11.53
C ALA A 351 15.62 8.76 -12.67
N THR A 352 15.02 9.91 -12.35
CA THR A 352 14.91 11.06 -13.25
C THR A 352 15.37 12.33 -12.54
N ASP A 353 16.20 13.14 -13.18
CA ASP A 353 16.64 14.44 -12.65
C ASP A 353 16.09 15.64 -13.44
N THR A 354 16.35 16.84 -12.92
CA THR A 354 15.96 18.11 -13.55
C THR A 354 16.75 18.48 -14.79
N ALA A 355 17.90 17.85 -15.04
CA ALA A 355 18.62 17.99 -16.30
C ALA A 355 18.01 17.10 -17.42
N GLY A 356 17.03 16.25 -17.07
CA GLY A 356 16.31 15.40 -18.00
C GLY A 356 16.99 14.06 -18.28
N ASN A 357 17.98 13.67 -17.46
CA ASN A 357 18.61 12.35 -17.50
C ASN A 357 17.65 11.30 -16.92
N VAL A 358 17.77 10.07 -17.42
CA VAL A 358 16.98 8.91 -16.95
C VAL A 358 17.88 7.68 -16.86
N TYR A 359 18.13 7.22 -15.64
CA TYR A 359 18.99 6.06 -15.36
C TYR A 359 18.18 4.94 -14.70
N LYS A 360 18.62 3.69 -14.88
CA LYS A 360 17.99 2.52 -14.31
C LYS A 360 19.02 1.56 -13.72
N TRP A 361 18.75 1.02 -12.54
CA TRP A 361 19.56 -0.02 -11.88
C TRP A 361 18.68 -1.23 -11.54
N LYS A 362 19.30 -2.41 -11.52
CA LYS A 362 18.71 -3.63 -10.99
C LYS A 362 19.48 -4.05 -9.75
N PHE A 363 18.80 -4.32 -8.65
CA PHE A 363 19.46 -4.82 -7.46
C PHE A 363 19.92 -6.27 -7.66
N ASN A 364 21.05 -6.61 -7.02
CA ASN A 364 21.69 -7.91 -7.08
C ASN A 364 22.41 -8.19 -5.76
N SER A 365 21.88 -9.13 -5.00
CA SER A 365 22.42 -9.58 -3.70
C SER A 365 23.81 -10.19 -3.79
N GLY A 366 24.24 -10.62 -4.99
CA GLY A 366 25.59 -11.12 -5.24
C GLY A 366 26.65 -10.03 -5.47
N ALA A 367 26.26 -8.77 -5.69
CA ALA A 367 27.18 -7.66 -5.91
C ALA A 367 27.23 -6.74 -4.68
N ALA A 368 28.40 -6.59 -4.06
CA ALA A 368 28.55 -5.89 -2.78
C ALA A 368 28.01 -4.44 -2.79
N THR A 369 28.28 -3.67 -3.85
CA THR A 369 27.80 -2.27 -3.98
C THR A 369 26.28 -2.21 -4.13
N SER A 370 25.71 -3.10 -4.94
CA SER A 370 24.25 -3.23 -5.07
C SER A 370 23.60 -3.67 -3.75
N HIS A 371 24.22 -4.60 -3.02
CA HIS A 371 23.68 -5.11 -1.76
C HIS A 371 23.69 -4.05 -0.67
N ALA A 372 24.76 -3.26 -0.58
CA ALA A 372 24.84 -2.13 0.34
C ALA A 372 23.78 -1.06 0.03
N ALA A 373 23.57 -0.78 -1.26
CA ALA A 373 22.49 0.12 -1.68
C ALA A 373 21.11 -0.43 -1.29
N TRP A 374 20.85 -1.73 -1.49
CA TRP A 374 19.61 -2.37 -1.06
C TRP A 374 19.42 -2.25 0.46
N GLN A 375 20.46 -2.55 1.24
CA GLN A 375 20.44 -2.44 2.69
C GLN A 375 20.11 -1.02 3.18
N ALA A 376 20.59 0.01 2.50
CA ALA A 376 20.21 1.39 2.79
C ALA A 376 18.75 1.68 2.37
N PHE A 377 18.42 1.50 1.08
CA PHE A 377 17.12 1.89 0.51
C PHE A 377 15.93 1.10 1.07
N HIS A 378 16.12 -0.15 1.49
CA HIS A 378 15.07 -1.02 1.99
C HIS A 378 15.14 -1.20 3.51
N SER A 379 16.31 -1.62 4.02
CA SER A 379 16.44 -2.09 5.40
C SER A 379 16.88 -1.02 6.40
N HIS A 380 17.16 0.21 5.92
CA HIS A 380 17.62 1.32 6.75
C HIS A 380 18.93 1.01 7.51
N ILE A 381 19.87 0.35 6.84
CA ILE A 381 21.17 -0.05 7.41
C ILE A 381 22.27 0.86 6.88
N ASP A 382 23.01 1.48 7.79
CA ASP A 382 24.12 2.39 7.49
C ASP A 382 25.29 1.67 6.79
N THR A 383 25.87 2.33 5.78
CA THR A 383 27.11 1.92 5.12
C THR A 383 28.19 2.95 5.42
N ALA A 384 29.17 2.58 6.24
CA ALA A 384 30.25 3.45 6.66
C ALA A 384 31.19 3.83 5.49
N ALA A 385 31.97 4.89 5.67
CA ALA A 385 32.99 5.25 4.68
C ALA A 385 34.01 4.11 4.52
N ALA A 386 34.42 3.85 3.28
CA ALA A 386 35.39 2.82 2.91
C ALA A 386 34.97 1.36 3.20
N SER A 387 33.78 1.08 3.74
CA SER A 387 33.32 -0.31 3.92
C SER A 387 32.94 -0.97 2.59
N VAL A 388 32.45 -0.17 1.63
CA VAL A 388 32.13 -0.61 0.27
C VAL A 388 32.77 0.39 -0.68
N LYS A 389 34.05 0.11 -1.00
CA LYS A 389 34.91 0.94 -1.85
C LYS A 389 35.58 0.06 -2.91
N ASN A 390 35.56 0.49 -4.17
CA ASN A 390 36.15 -0.21 -5.31
C ASN A 390 35.71 -1.69 -5.36
N ALA A 391 34.43 -1.96 -5.07
CA ALA A 391 33.90 -3.31 -4.94
C ALA A 391 33.34 -3.82 -6.28
N SER A 392 32.29 -4.64 -6.26
CA SER A 392 31.63 -5.08 -7.50
C SER A 392 30.73 -3.97 -8.06
N PRO A 393 30.96 -3.46 -9.28
CA PRO A 393 30.23 -2.31 -9.81
C PRO A 393 28.70 -2.50 -9.86
N TRP A 394 27.98 -1.44 -9.51
CA TRP A 394 26.54 -1.30 -9.66
C TRP A 394 26.21 -0.13 -10.60
N ASN A 395 26.61 -0.29 -11.86
CA ASN A 395 26.49 0.73 -12.89
C ASN A 395 25.03 0.89 -13.38
N PRO A 396 24.55 2.12 -13.64
CA PRO A 396 23.26 2.33 -14.27
C PRO A 396 23.25 1.91 -15.74
N VAL A 397 22.08 1.45 -16.19
CA VAL A 397 21.68 1.50 -17.59
C VAL A 397 21.14 2.90 -17.88
N VAL A 398 21.81 3.64 -18.76
CA VAL A 398 21.36 4.98 -19.18
C VAL A 398 20.28 4.84 -20.24
N LEU A 399 19.07 5.32 -19.93
CA LEU A 399 17.93 5.34 -20.86
C LEU A 399 17.80 6.68 -21.59
N LYS A 400 18.27 7.77 -20.97
CA LYS A 400 18.37 9.11 -21.56
C LYS A 400 19.46 9.91 -20.84
N GLY A 401 20.24 10.70 -21.58
CA GLY A 401 21.36 11.47 -21.04
C GLY A 401 22.71 10.89 -21.46
N ASN A 402 23.78 11.33 -20.79
CA ASN A 402 25.14 10.82 -21.00
C ASN A 402 25.47 9.71 -19.99
N SER A 403 26.43 8.86 -20.31
CA SER A 403 26.96 7.87 -19.35
C SER A 403 28.23 8.38 -18.69
N ILE A 404 28.41 8.07 -17.41
CA ILE A 404 29.69 8.23 -16.72
C ILE A 404 30.64 7.10 -17.18
N SER A 405 31.90 7.44 -17.47
CA SER A 405 32.88 6.50 -18.06
C SER A 405 33.58 5.61 -17.03
N ILE A 406 33.32 5.83 -15.74
CA ILE A 406 33.93 5.10 -14.63
C ILE A 406 32.90 4.21 -13.94
N ASN A 407 33.39 3.17 -13.26
CA ASN A 407 32.54 2.25 -12.52
C ASN A 407 31.97 2.92 -11.27
N GLN A 408 30.73 2.59 -10.95
CA GLN A 408 30.02 2.99 -9.74
C GLN A 408 30.08 1.81 -8.78
N ASP A 409 31.24 1.61 -8.17
CA ASP A 409 31.58 0.44 -7.34
C ASP A 409 31.82 0.79 -5.88
N SER A 410 31.51 2.01 -5.49
CA SER A 410 31.65 2.54 -4.14
C SER A 410 30.29 3.10 -3.64
N PHE A 411 29.89 2.76 -2.42
CA PHE A 411 28.60 3.19 -1.85
C PHE A 411 28.73 3.63 -0.38
N MET A 412 28.03 4.71 -0.01
CA MET A 412 27.88 5.17 1.37
C MET A 412 26.44 5.53 1.70
N TYR A 413 26.05 5.22 2.94
CA TYR A 413 24.85 5.74 3.58
C TYR A 413 25.17 6.03 5.05
N ARG A 414 25.44 7.30 5.37
CA ARG A 414 25.95 7.69 6.69
C ARG A 414 25.64 9.13 7.05
N THR A 415 25.71 9.41 8.34
CA THR A 415 25.56 10.75 8.89
C THR A 415 26.84 11.56 8.69
N GLN A 416 26.71 12.75 8.10
CA GLN A 416 27.78 13.74 8.01
C GLN A 416 27.20 15.13 8.26
N GLY A 417 27.72 15.83 9.29
CA GLY A 417 27.11 17.08 9.75
C GLY A 417 25.71 16.85 10.31
N SER A 418 24.72 17.60 9.81
CA SER A 418 23.32 17.50 10.27
C SER A 418 22.43 16.64 9.37
N THR A 419 22.99 15.95 8.38
CA THR A 419 22.22 15.15 7.41
C THR A 419 22.82 13.74 7.24
N LYS A 420 21.94 12.72 7.16
CA LYS A 420 22.30 11.37 6.73
C LYS A 420 22.07 11.27 5.23
N SER A 421 23.13 10.94 4.49
CA SER A 421 23.21 11.13 3.03
C SER A 421 23.56 9.81 2.33
N VAL A 422 23.19 9.70 1.05
CA VAL A 422 23.50 8.56 0.17
C VAL A 422 24.48 9.02 -0.92
N LEU A 423 25.50 8.21 -1.17
CA LEU A 423 26.43 8.38 -2.29
C LEU A 423 26.68 7.04 -3.00
N LEU A 424 26.55 7.04 -4.32
CA LEU A 424 27.00 6.00 -5.24
C LEU A 424 27.96 6.62 -6.25
N ASP A 425 29.21 6.18 -6.21
CA ASP A 425 30.35 6.73 -6.95
C ASP A 425 31.41 5.64 -7.24
N ASP A 426 32.60 6.06 -7.67
CA ASP A 426 33.75 5.19 -7.92
C ASP A 426 34.66 5.02 -6.71
N ASP A 427 34.83 6.02 -5.84
CA ASP A 427 35.87 5.94 -4.79
C ASP A 427 35.47 6.41 -3.38
N ASN A 428 34.17 6.54 -3.10
CA ASN A 428 33.61 7.18 -1.90
C ASN A 428 33.98 8.68 -1.78
N CYS A 429 34.13 9.38 -2.90
CA CYS A 429 34.18 10.82 -3.00
C CYS A 429 33.18 11.36 -4.05
N ASP A 430 32.47 12.45 -3.71
CA ASP A 430 31.30 12.99 -4.43
C ASP A 430 31.45 13.24 -5.95
N CYS A 431 32.67 13.21 -6.49
CA CYS A 431 32.95 13.40 -7.91
C CYS A 431 32.49 12.21 -8.75
N LEU A 432 32.04 12.46 -9.98
CA LEU A 432 31.74 11.39 -10.96
C LEU A 432 30.71 10.36 -10.44
N SER A 433 29.82 10.84 -9.56
CA SER A 433 28.77 10.06 -8.93
C SER A 433 27.53 9.96 -9.81
N THR A 434 26.76 8.88 -9.62
CA THR A 434 25.47 8.69 -10.31
C THR A 434 24.27 8.84 -9.38
N LEU A 435 24.49 8.78 -8.05
CA LEU A 435 23.52 9.19 -7.04
C LEU A 435 24.25 9.90 -5.90
N ASN A 436 23.93 11.17 -5.65
CA ASN A 436 24.42 11.93 -4.50
C ASN A 436 23.25 12.72 -3.89
N ILE A 437 22.83 12.32 -2.70
CA ILE A 437 21.57 12.75 -2.07
C ILE A 437 21.84 13.16 -0.63
N GLY A 438 21.48 14.39 -0.27
CA GLY A 438 21.70 14.93 1.07
C GLY A 438 22.76 16.01 1.09
N GLY A 439 23.81 15.80 1.88
CA GLY A 439 25.00 16.65 1.92
C GLY A 439 26.24 15.91 1.41
N SER A 440 27.26 16.69 1.03
CA SER A 440 28.57 16.19 0.58
C SER A 440 29.21 15.22 1.58
N LEU A 441 29.72 14.08 1.09
CA LEU A 441 30.33 13.01 1.89
C LEU A 441 31.87 12.94 1.79
N CYS A 442 32.54 13.88 1.09
CA CYS A 442 34.00 13.87 0.86
C CYS A 442 34.81 15.10 1.37
N GLY A 443 36.07 14.88 1.78
CA GLY A 443 37.17 15.88 1.83
C GLY A 443 37.16 16.98 2.91
N ALA A 444 38.15 17.89 2.91
CA ALA A 444 38.32 18.99 3.88
C ALA A 444 37.27 20.13 3.78
N GLY A 445 36.29 19.97 2.87
CA GLY A 445 35.05 20.74 2.75
C GLY A 445 33.79 20.00 3.22
N ALA A 446 33.94 18.77 3.73
CA ALA A 446 32.91 17.95 4.37
C ALA A 446 32.05 18.79 5.34
N GLY A 447 30.79 19.02 4.99
CA GLY A 447 29.85 19.76 5.84
C GLY A 447 30.08 21.28 5.93
N LYS A 448 30.84 21.89 5.01
CA LYS A 448 30.93 23.36 4.88
C LYS A 448 29.99 23.87 3.79
N GLY A 449 28.77 24.17 4.21
CA GLY A 449 27.77 24.85 3.39
C GLY A 449 26.38 24.43 3.84
N ASN A 450 25.44 25.36 3.89
CA ASN A 450 24.02 25.05 4.08
C ASN A 450 23.40 24.43 2.79
N ASP A 451 24.24 23.81 1.96
CA ASP A 451 23.93 23.35 0.61
C ASP A 451 23.55 21.87 0.68
N TYR A 452 22.35 21.63 1.18
CA TYR A 452 21.72 20.32 1.16
C TYR A 452 20.78 20.23 -0.06
N GLY A 453 20.72 19.06 -0.68
CA GLY A 453 19.88 18.86 -1.86
C GLY A 453 20.18 17.53 -2.53
N VAL A 454 20.22 17.56 -3.85
CA VAL A 454 20.59 16.42 -4.70
C VAL A 454 21.55 16.88 -5.78
N ASP A 455 22.31 15.95 -6.35
CA ASP A 455 23.01 16.18 -7.60
C ASP A 455 22.25 15.61 -8.81
N ASN A 456 22.68 16.00 -10.01
CA ASN A 456 22.20 15.39 -11.25
C ASN A 456 22.79 13.99 -11.40
N LEU A 457 22.09 13.11 -12.12
CA LEU A 457 22.52 11.73 -12.37
C LEU A 457 23.80 11.66 -13.22
N TYR A 458 23.99 12.65 -14.09
CA TYR A 458 25.23 12.85 -14.84
C TYR A 458 25.95 14.07 -14.29
N ASP A 459 26.91 13.84 -13.40
CA ASP A 459 27.84 14.87 -12.94
C ASP A 459 29.28 14.51 -13.33
N PRO A 460 29.76 14.98 -14.50
CA PRO A 460 31.16 14.80 -14.90
C PRO A 460 32.11 15.74 -14.13
N THR A 461 31.57 16.61 -13.27
CA THR A 461 32.33 17.50 -12.42
C THR A 461 32.27 17.03 -10.96
N CYS A 462 32.97 17.70 -10.06
CA CYS A 462 32.82 17.46 -8.62
C CYS A 462 31.73 18.38 -8.07
N GLY A 463 30.50 18.21 -8.56
CA GLY A 463 29.32 18.84 -8.00
C GLY A 463 29.09 18.35 -6.58
N VAL A 464 28.53 19.25 -5.78
CA VAL A 464 27.97 18.89 -4.47
C VAL A 464 26.45 18.98 -4.58
N PRO A 465 25.69 18.23 -3.77
CA PRO A 465 24.24 18.32 -3.73
C PRO A 465 23.76 19.77 -3.56
N LYS A 466 22.76 20.18 -4.34
CA LYS A 466 22.24 21.56 -4.32
C LYS A 466 20.72 21.58 -4.27
N PRO A 467 20.11 22.56 -3.58
CA PRO A 467 18.66 22.67 -3.53
C PRO A 467 18.06 23.06 -4.89
N SER A 468 18.84 23.62 -5.81
CA SER A 468 18.38 23.99 -7.16
C SER A 468 18.14 22.78 -8.08
N ASN A 469 18.68 21.61 -7.73
CA ASN A 469 18.50 20.38 -8.49
C ASN A 469 17.31 19.58 -7.95
N GLY A 470 16.70 18.77 -8.80
CA GLY A 470 15.64 17.86 -8.40
C GLY A 470 15.92 16.45 -8.88
N LEU A 471 15.50 15.47 -8.08
CA LEU A 471 15.70 14.05 -8.34
C LEU A 471 14.44 13.30 -7.88
N ARG A 472 14.03 12.31 -8.66
CA ARG A 472 12.95 11.39 -8.27
C ARG A 472 13.35 9.96 -8.59
N LEU A 473 13.20 9.08 -7.61
CA LEU A 473 13.43 7.65 -7.72
C LEU A 473 12.09 6.91 -7.75
N TYR A 474 12.02 5.97 -8.66
CA TYR A 474 10.94 5.04 -8.86
C TYR A 474 11.47 3.63 -8.63
N TYR A 475 10.60 2.72 -8.23
CA TYR A 475 10.91 1.29 -8.16
C TYR A 475 9.87 0.49 -8.93
N ARG A 476 10.25 -0.74 -9.26
CA ARG A 476 9.33 -1.80 -9.68
C ARG A 476 9.91 -3.16 -9.27
N THR A 477 9.05 -4.15 -9.06
CA THR A 477 9.44 -5.54 -8.80
C THR A 477 8.93 -6.47 -9.90
N GLU A 478 9.63 -7.58 -10.16
CA GLU A 478 9.06 -8.70 -10.91
C GLU A 478 7.91 -9.29 -10.08
N ASN A 479 6.66 -9.17 -10.57
CA ASN A 479 5.40 -9.49 -9.88
C ASN A 479 5.22 -8.79 -8.51
N GLU A 480 4.22 -7.89 -8.43
CA GLU A 480 4.03 -6.88 -7.38
C GLU A 480 4.12 -7.36 -5.91
N MET A 481 3.93 -8.65 -5.62
CA MET A 481 4.07 -9.21 -4.26
C MET A 481 4.59 -10.66 -4.27
N SER A 482 5.12 -11.15 -5.40
CA SER A 482 5.54 -12.56 -5.50
C SER A 482 6.93 -12.73 -6.10
N PHE A 483 7.62 -13.79 -5.67
CA PHE A 483 8.94 -14.13 -6.21
C PHE A 483 9.17 -15.63 -6.22
N THR A 484 10.06 -16.10 -7.09
CA THR A 484 10.47 -17.51 -7.12
C THR A 484 11.83 -17.67 -6.48
N ALA A 485 11.89 -18.42 -5.37
CA ALA A 485 13.13 -18.79 -4.71
C ALA A 485 12.92 -20.10 -3.93
N TYR A 486 14.02 -20.76 -3.56
CA TYR A 486 13.97 -22.00 -2.77
C TYR A 486 13.08 -23.10 -3.40
N GLY A 487 12.93 -23.10 -4.73
CA GLY A 487 12.11 -24.05 -5.47
C GLY A 487 10.59 -23.79 -5.46
N MET A 488 10.14 -22.62 -4.98
CA MET A 488 8.72 -22.29 -4.85
C MET A 488 8.41 -20.86 -5.33
N GLU A 489 7.16 -20.61 -5.71
CA GLU A 489 6.61 -19.25 -5.90
C GLU A 489 6.02 -18.77 -4.57
N TRP A 490 6.60 -17.71 -4.02
CA TRP A 490 6.23 -17.09 -2.76
C TRP A 490 5.38 -15.88 -3.02
N THR A 491 4.31 -15.68 -2.23
CA THR A 491 3.48 -14.48 -2.26
C THR A 491 3.44 -13.84 -0.89
N ALA A 492 3.73 -12.54 -0.80
CA ALA A 492 3.62 -11.79 0.44
C ALA A 492 2.16 -11.74 0.87
N PHE A 493 1.90 -12.01 2.14
CA PHE A 493 0.57 -11.85 2.69
C PHE A 493 0.56 -11.02 3.96
N TRP A 494 1.70 -10.78 4.62
CA TRP A 494 1.72 -10.01 5.86
C TRP A 494 3.04 -9.24 5.93
N TRP A 495 3.02 -7.99 6.39
CA TRP A 495 4.26 -7.23 6.60
C TRP A 495 4.14 -6.12 7.63
N TRP A 496 5.26 -5.78 8.22
CA TRP A 496 5.47 -4.62 9.07
C TRP A 496 6.76 -3.92 8.65
N THR A 497 6.67 -2.63 8.29
CA THR A 497 7.84 -1.87 7.85
C THR A 497 8.63 -1.33 9.04
N LYS A 498 9.96 -1.44 8.96
CA LYS A 498 10.89 -0.88 9.97
C LYS A 498 10.62 0.59 10.21
N ASP A 499 10.66 0.97 11.48
CA ASP A 499 10.46 2.32 12.03
C ASP A 499 9.06 2.89 11.74
N ALA A 500 8.09 2.06 11.33
CA ALA A 500 6.71 2.49 11.20
C ALA A 500 6.08 2.81 12.56
N THR A 501 5.13 3.75 12.56
CA THR A 501 4.34 4.07 13.74
C THR A 501 3.15 3.12 13.83
N TRP A 502 2.95 2.49 15.00
CA TRP A 502 1.80 1.60 15.20
C TRP A 502 0.48 2.35 14.96
N PRO A 503 -0.41 1.86 14.08
CA PRO A 503 -1.64 2.58 13.77
C PRO A 503 -2.61 2.48 14.94
N LYS A 504 -3.20 3.62 15.34
CA LYS A 504 -4.10 3.70 16.51
C LYS A 504 -5.35 2.83 16.40
N THR A 505 -5.76 2.48 15.19
CA THR A 505 -6.94 1.67 14.89
C THR A 505 -6.65 0.18 14.87
N GLU A 506 -5.38 -0.23 14.81
CA GLU A 506 -5.00 -1.63 14.71
C GLU A 506 -4.90 -2.27 16.10
N ASN A 507 -5.76 -3.26 16.32
CA ASN A 507 -5.85 -4.03 17.55
C ASN A 507 -5.63 -5.54 17.33
N ASP A 508 -5.23 -5.95 16.13
CA ASP A 508 -5.04 -7.35 15.79
C ASP A 508 -4.02 -7.51 14.66
N VAL A 509 -2.94 -8.23 14.92
CA VAL A 509 -1.90 -8.49 13.91
C VAL A 509 -2.37 -9.44 12.80
N LEU A 510 -3.52 -10.11 12.97
CA LEU A 510 -4.14 -10.97 11.97
C LEU A 510 -5.60 -10.56 11.73
N GLY A 511 -5.91 -9.26 11.84
CA GLY A 511 -7.29 -8.75 11.80
C GLY A 511 -8.00 -8.91 10.45
N TYR A 512 -7.25 -8.88 9.34
CA TYR A 512 -7.84 -8.77 8.00
C TYR A 512 -7.86 -10.10 7.23
N GLU A 513 -8.83 -10.24 6.31
CA GLU A 513 -8.84 -11.34 5.34
C GLU A 513 -7.83 -11.09 4.21
N TYR A 514 -7.33 -12.17 3.63
CA TYR A 514 -6.44 -12.09 2.47
C TYR A 514 -7.04 -11.27 1.33
N GLY A 515 -6.25 -10.35 0.76
CA GLY A 515 -6.66 -9.43 -0.30
C GLY A 515 -7.10 -8.06 0.22
N HIS A 516 -7.10 -7.85 1.54
CA HIS A 516 -7.34 -6.52 2.13
C HIS A 516 -6.21 -5.55 1.82
N CYS A 517 -4.97 -6.01 1.98
CA CYS A 517 -3.81 -5.15 1.85
C CYS A 517 -3.50 -4.85 0.39
N LYS A 518 -2.98 -3.65 0.17
CA LYS A 518 -2.51 -3.17 -1.11
C LYS A 518 -1.01 -3.03 -1.05
N GLU A 519 -0.38 -3.15 -2.20
CA GLU A 519 1.06 -3.05 -2.37
C GLU A 519 1.66 -1.74 -1.79
N TYR A 520 0.86 -0.67 -1.75
CA TYR A 520 1.30 0.63 -1.22
C TYR A 520 1.09 0.83 0.29
N ASP A 521 0.57 -0.18 0.99
CA ASP A 521 0.33 -0.08 2.43
C ASP A 521 1.64 -0.19 3.22
N VAL A 522 1.80 0.70 4.21
CA VAL A 522 2.97 0.73 5.12
C VAL A 522 3.12 -0.57 5.90
N TYR A 523 2.00 -1.24 6.19
CA TYR A 523 1.91 -2.51 6.91
C TYR A 523 0.74 -3.31 6.35
N CYS A 524 0.72 -4.60 6.65
CA CYS A 524 -0.35 -5.49 6.28
C CYS A 524 -0.55 -6.58 7.34
N PHE A 525 -1.73 -6.58 7.95
CA PHE A 525 -2.13 -7.50 9.03
C PHE A 525 -3.23 -8.47 8.58
N GLN A 526 -3.10 -9.01 7.38
CA GLN A 526 -4.05 -9.99 6.86
C GLN A 526 -3.60 -11.43 7.11
N ARG A 527 -4.57 -12.34 7.06
CA ARG A 527 -4.41 -13.78 7.20
C ARG A 527 -4.01 -14.46 5.89
N LEU A 528 -3.64 -15.73 5.99
CA LEU A 528 -3.50 -16.62 4.85
C LEU A 528 -4.82 -16.70 4.06
N PRO A 529 -4.76 -16.95 2.74
CA PRO A 529 -5.97 -17.11 1.95
C PRO A 529 -6.80 -18.29 2.43
N LYS A 530 -8.13 -18.14 2.46
CA LYS A 530 -9.10 -19.18 2.86
C LYS A 530 -9.02 -20.49 2.07
N TRP A 531 -8.35 -20.45 0.92
CA TRP A 531 -8.18 -21.60 0.03
C TRP A 531 -6.87 -22.34 0.24
N ALA A 532 -5.95 -21.81 1.04
CA ALA A 532 -4.72 -22.49 1.38
C ALA A 532 -5.04 -23.76 2.18
N VAL A 533 -4.24 -24.82 1.98
CA VAL A 533 -4.43 -26.10 2.67
C VAL A 533 -3.21 -26.35 3.55
N GLU A 534 -3.45 -26.66 4.82
CA GLU A 534 -2.43 -26.73 5.86
C GLU A 534 -1.18 -27.52 5.47
N ASP A 535 -1.31 -28.83 5.24
CA ASP A 535 -0.15 -29.71 4.97
C ASP A 535 0.55 -29.44 3.62
N PHE A 536 -0.01 -28.57 2.78
CA PHE A 536 0.55 -28.13 1.49
C PHE A 536 1.07 -26.70 1.52
N THR A 537 0.95 -26.00 2.64
CA THR A 537 1.35 -24.60 2.73
C THR A 537 2.70 -24.47 3.43
N HIS A 538 3.56 -23.65 2.85
CA HIS A 538 4.82 -23.24 3.44
C HIS A 538 4.75 -21.77 3.84
N LEU A 539 5.44 -21.44 4.93
CA LEU A 539 5.61 -20.09 5.43
C LEU A 539 7.08 -19.71 5.27
N LEU A 540 7.34 -18.54 4.72
CA LEU A 540 8.66 -17.94 4.65
C LEU A 540 8.62 -16.58 5.34
N ALA A 541 9.57 -16.31 6.22
CA ALA A 541 9.69 -15.03 6.89
C ALA A 541 11.04 -14.39 6.56
N VAL A 542 11.03 -13.09 6.31
CA VAL A 542 12.24 -12.29 6.09
C VAL A 542 12.19 -11.05 6.97
N ASP A 543 13.20 -10.85 7.82
CA ASP A 543 13.33 -9.63 8.62
C ASP A 543 14.25 -8.60 7.97
N THR A 544 14.25 -7.39 8.54
CA THR A 544 15.09 -6.28 8.05
C THR A 544 16.60 -6.49 8.21
N ALA A 545 17.04 -7.42 9.05
CA ALA A 545 18.45 -7.82 9.12
C ALA A 545 18.83 -8.78 7.97
N GLY A 546 17.85 -9.24 7.21
CA GLY A 546 18.02 -10.18 6.11
C GLY A 546 18.08 -11.64 6.56
N ASN A 547 17.64 -11.96 7.78
CA ASN A 547 17.42 -13.34 8.17
C ASN A 547 16.26 -13.90 7.36
N THR A 548 16.31 -15.19 7.01
CA THR A 548 15.30 -15.83 6.17
C THR A 548 15.02 -17.24 6.66
N TYR A 549 13.81 -17.44 7.20
CA TYR A 549 13.38 -18.69 7.82
C TYR A 549 12.20 -19.28 7.06
N LEU A 550 12.18 -20.61 6.94
CA LEU A 550 11.19 -21.36 6.20
C LEU A 550 10.56 -22.44 7.08
N TRP A 551 9.23 -22.47 7.14
CA TRP A 551 8.46 -23.53 7.79
C TRP A 551 7.55 -24.23 6.79
N LYS A 552 7.19 -25.47 7.11
CA LYS A 552 6.08 -26.19 6.49
C LYS A 552 5.00 -26.41 7.54
N PHE A 553 3.77 -26.01 7.25
CA PHE A 553 2.65 -26.32 8.15
C PHE A 553 2.38 -27.82 8.18
N SER A 554 1.91 -28.32 9.32
CA SER A 554 1.45 -29.71 9.41
C SER A 554 0.38 -29.90 10.46
N SER A 555 -0.74 -30.50 10.03
CA SER A 555 -1.86 -30.86 10.90
C SER A 555 -1.47 -31.90 11.96
N SER A 556 -0.42 -32.68 11.70
CA SER A 556 0.13 -33.68 12.62
C SER A 556 1.07 -33.11 13.70
N ASN A 557 1.45 -31.83 13.60
CA ASN A 557 2.28 -31.15 14.58
C ASN A 557 1.41 -30.14 15.34
N PRO A 558 1.11 -30.33 16.64
CA PRO A 558 0.20 -29.45 17.38
C PRO A 558 0.60 -27.97 17.37
N THR A 559 1.90 -27.66 17.43
CA THR A 559 2.40 -26.28 17.39
C THR A 559 2.22 -25.66 16.01
N ALA A 560 2.57 -26.41 14.95
CA ALA A 560 2.32 -25.97 13.57
C ALA A 560 0.82 -25.78 13.28
N HIS A 561 -0.01 -26.70 13.78
CA HIS A 561 -1.46 -26.66 13.61
C HIS A 561 -2.11 -25.49 14.33
N ALA A 562 -1.66 -25.17 15.54
CA ALA A 562 -2.16 -23.98 16.24
C ALA A 562 -1.74 -22.68 15.53
N ALA A 563 -0.52 -22.61 15.00
CA ALA A 563 -0.07 -21.49 14.19
C ALA A 563 -0.89 -21.34 12.90
N TRP A 564 -1.22 -22.46 12.24
CA TRP A 564 -2.14 -22.50 11.10
C TRP A 564 -3.52 -21.96 11.47
N GLN A 565 -4.12 -22.47 12.56
CA GLN A 565 -5.43 -22.02 13.03
C GLN A 565 -5.47 -20.51 13.33
N ALA A 566 -4.37 -19.92 13.81
CA ALA A 566 -4.27 -18.47 13.97
C ALA A 566 -4.14 -17.75 12.62
N LEU A 567 -3.16 -18.14 11.80
CA LEU A 567 -2.82 -17.47 10.53
C LEU A 567 -3.88 -17.64 9.44
N HIS A 568 -4.69 -18.70 9.48
CA HIS A 568 -5.71 -19.01 8.47
C HIS A 568 -7.14 -18.85 9.03
N ASP A 569 -7.44 -19.53 10.14
CA ASP A 569 -8.81 -19.63 10.68
C ASP A 569 -9.15 -18.53 11.70
N HIS A 570 -8.21 -17.63 12.01
CA HIS A 570 -8.36 -16.55 12.98
C HIS A 570 -8.67 -17.04 14.41
N GLN A 571 -8.21 -18.23 14.78
CA GLN A 571 -8.51 -18.82 16.09
C GLN A 571 -7.49 -18.43 17.16
N ILE A 572 -8.01 -18.01 18.31
CA ILE A 572 -7.22 -17.66 19.50
C ILE A 572 -6.56 -18.91 20.08
N THR A 573 -5.27 -18.78 20.42
CA THR A 573 -4.51 -19.78 21.19
C THR A 573 -4.00 -19.12 22.47
N LEU A 574 -4.54 -19.58 23.61
CA LEU A 574 -4.15 -19.11 24.95
C LEU A 574 -2.83 -19.76 25.40
N ALA A 575 -2.13 -19.09 26.33
CA ALA A 575 -0.81 -19.46 26.82
C ALA A 575 -0.67 -20.87 27.39
N THR A 576 -1.76 -21.47 27.85
CA THR A 576 -1.75 -22.82 28.45
C THR A 576 -2.10 -23.91 27.45
N LYS A 577 -2.43 -23.57 26.19
CA LYS A 577 -2.91 -24.54 25.19
C LYS A 577 -1.75 -25.24 24.48
N ILE A 578 -0.75 -24.49 24.02
CA ILE A 578 0.44 -25.00 23.33
C ILE A 578 1.67 -24.46 24.04
N GLN A 579 2.27 -25.27 24.91
CA GLN A 579 3.47 -24.94 25.66
C GLN A 579 4.35 -26.19 25.79
N ASN A 580 5.64 -26.07 25.51
CA ASN A 580 6.61 -27.17 25.52
C ASN A 580 6.10 -28.42 24.76
N ASN A 581 5.51 -28.21 23.58
CA ASN A 581 4.85 -29.26 22.81
C ASN A 581 5.81 -29.90 21.79
N ARG A 582 5.31 -30.40 20.66
CA ARG A 582 6.17 -30.87 19.57
C ARG A 582 6.76 -29.69 18.82
N ALA A 583 8.09 -29.60 18.78
CA ALA A 583 8.81 -28.53 18.09
C ALA A 583 8.40 -28.35 16.62
N TRP A 584 8.20 -27.10 16.22
CA TRP A 584 7.98 -26.63 14.86
C TRP A 584 9.09 -25.64 14.44
N ASN A 585 10.31 -26.17 14.37
CA ASN A 585 11.50 -25.38 14.08
C ASN A 585 11.60 -24.95 12.60
N PRO A 586 12.10 -23.74 12.30
CA PRO A 586 12.36 -23.31 10.93
C PRO A 586 13.53 -24.06 10.29
N GLN A 587 13.45 -24.24 8.98
CA GLN A 587 14.63 -24.37 8.14
C GLN A 587 15.22 -22.97 7.89
N VAL A 588 16.42 -22.74 8.41
CA VAL A 588 17.16 -21.49 8.20
C VAL A 588 17.73 -21.46 6.78
N LYS A 589 17.33 -20.49 5.97
CA LYS A 589 17.90 -20.24 4.64
C LYS A 589 19.03 -19.20 4.70
N LYS A 590 18.89 -18.19 5.57
CA LYS A 590 19.89 -17.16 5.86
C LYS A 590 19.73 -16.72 7.32
N GLY A 591 20.84 -16.43 8.01
CA GLY A 591 20.84 -16.06 9.43
C GLY A 591 21.33 -17.16 10.35
N ILE A 592 20.99 -17.05 11.63
CA ILE A 592 21.44 -17.96 12.71
C ILE A 592 20.34 -18.97 13.03
N LYS A 593 20.68 -20.18 13.48
CA LYS A 593 19.67 -21.15 13.92
C LYS A 593 19.14 -20.80 15.32
N PRO A 594 17.82 -20.97 15.59
CA PRO A 594 17.28 -20.79 16.94
C PRO A 594 18.02 -21.66 17.96
N LYS A 595 18.32 -21.08 19.13
CA LYS A 595 19.03 -21.77 20.23
C LYS A 595 18.16 -22.82 20.92
N LYS A 596 16.83 -22.65 20.86
CA LYS A 596 15.83 -23.48 21.53
C LYS A 596 14.78 -23.95 20.53
N ASP A 597 14.16 -25.06 20.89
CA ASP A 597 13.08 -25.63 20.10
C ASP A 597 11.86 -24.70 20.16
N GLN A 598 11.28 -24.43 19.00
CA GLN A 598 10.12 -23.57 18.84
C GLN A 598 8.87 -24.43 18.97
N ASP A 599 8.48 -24.72 20.20
CA ASP A 599 7.46 -25.71 20.54
C ASP A 599 6.28 -25.14 21.34
N SER A 600 6.31 -23.83 21.58
CA SER A 600 5.31 -23.07 22.32
C SER A 600 4.69 -22.01 21.40
N PHE A 601 3.36 -21.83 21.49
CA PHE A 601 2.63 -20.93 20.59
C PHE A 601 1.47 -20.21 21.27
N MET A 602 1.35 -18.90 20.99
CA MET A 602 0.23 -18.06 21.42
C MET A 602 -0.26 -17.14 20.31
N TYR A 603 -1.58 -16.97 20.27
CA TYR A 603 -2.22 -15.86 19.56
C TYR A 603 -3.41 -15.37 20.39
N ARG A 604 -3.25 -14.22 21.07
CA ARG A 604 -4.23 -13.72 22.04
C ARG A 604 -4.13 -12.21 22.24
N ASP A 605 -5.18 -11.63 22.82
CA ASP A 605 -5.16 -10.23 23.23
C ASP A 605 -4.17 -10.02 24.39
N GLN A 606 -3.36 -8.98 24.27
CA GLN A 606 -2.53 -8.45 25.34
C GLN A 606 -2.39 -6.94 25.16
N GLN A 607 -2.75 -6.16 26.19
CA GLN A 607 -2.67 -4.68 26.15
C GLN A 607 -3.43 -4.06 24.95
N GLY A 608 -4.59 -4.64 24.60
CA GLY A 608 -5.48 -4.13 23.55
C GLY A 608 -5.06 -4.49 22.12
N VAL A 609 -4.04 -5.34 21.94
CA VAL A 609 -3.64 -5.87 20.64
C VAL A 609 -3.58 -7.40 20.70
N LYS A 610 -4.31 -8.09 19.80
CA LYS A 610 -4.10 -9.52 19.56
C LYS A 610 -2.74 -9.72 18.90
N SER A 611 -1.86 -10.39 19.64
CA SER A 611 -0.44 -10.55 19.32
C SER A 611 -0.12 -12.03 19.11
N PHE A 612 0.92 -12.31 18.33
CA PHE A 612 1.34 -13.64 17.92
C PHE A 612 2.74 -13.93 18.48
N LEU A 613 2.95 -15.09 19.08
CA LEU A 613 4.25 -15.56 19.55
C LEU A 613 4.47 -17.03 19.21
N LEU A 614 5.60 -17.34 18.58
CA LEU A 614 6.18 -18.67 18.42
C LEU A 614 7.57 -18.66 19.07
N ASP A 615 7.72 -19.43 20.14
CA ASP A 615 8.92 -19.48 20.98
C ASP A 615 9.11 -20.87 21.62
N ASP A 616 9.97 -20.95 22.64
CA ASP A 616 10.27 -22.18 23.39
C ASP A 616 9.44 -22.38 24.65
N ASP A 617 8.99 -21.33 25.34
CA ASP A 617 8.33 -21.50 26.66
C ASP A 617 7.07 -20.64 26.89
N ASN A 618 6.56 -19.99 25.85
CA ASN A 618 5.53 -18.95 25.89
C ASN A 618 5.95 -17.68 26.63
N CYS A 619 7.24 -17.32 26.65
CA CYS A 619 7.77 -16.02 27.03
C CYS A 619 8.78 -15.49 26.00
N ASP A 620 8.48 -14.30 25.47
CA ASP A 620 9.15 -13.66 24.33
C ASP A 620 10.63 -13.29 24.59
N CYS A 621 11.49 -14.30 24.48
CA CYS A 621 12.93 -14.22 24.71
C CYS A 621 13.78 -14.95 23.67
N LEU A 622 13.38 -16.15 23.26
CA LEU A 622 14.10 -16.96 22.28
C LEU A 622 13.15 -17.34 21.15
N SER A 623 12.36 -16.34 20.74
CA SER A 623 11.30 -16.48 19.76
C SER A 623 11.86 -16.51 18.33
N THR A 624 11.06 -17.05 17.43
CA THR A 624 11.35 -17.00 15.99
C THR A 624 10.31 -16.21 15.21
N LEU A 625 9.14 -15.98 15.79
CA LEU A 625 8.13 -15.06 15.30
C LEU A 625 7.42 -14.42 16.49
N SER A 626 7.57 -13.11 16.64
CA SER A 626 6.82 -12.32 17.61
C SER A 626 6.29 -11.04 16.94
N MET A 627 4.97 -10.85 16.98
CA MET A 627 4.27 -9.77 16.27
C MET A 627 3.18 -9.16 17.16
N GLY A 628 3.11 -7.82 17.20
CA GLY A 628 2.16 -7.07 18.03
C GLY A 628 2.80 -6.54 19.29
N HIS A 629 2.28 -6.91 20.45
CA HIS A 629 2.83 -6.61 21.77
C HIS A 629 3.50 -7.86 22.36
N GLY A 630 4.51 -7.67 23.21
CA GLY A 630 5.16 -8.78 23.91
C GLY A 630 4.21 -9.63 24.75
N LEU A 631 4.41 -10.95 24.72
CA LEU A 631 3.63 -11.95 25.46
C LEU A 631 4.53 -12.74 26.43
N CYS A 632 4.03 -13.06 27.62
CA CYS A 632 4.67 -14.05 28.50
C CYS A 632 3.68 -14.71 29.45
N GLY A 633 3.53 -16.04 29.34
CA GLY A 633 2.51 -16.80 30.05
C GLY A 633 1.12 -16.22 29.79
N THR A 634 0.29 -16.12 30.82
CA THR A 634 -1.06 -15.52 30.72
C THR A 634 -1.08 -13.99 30.73
N THR A 635 0.07 -13.34 30.88
CA THR A 635 0.16 -11.87 31.01
C THR A 635 1.30 -11.30 30.13
N PHE A 636 1.86 -10.17 30.54
CA PHE A 636 3.06 -9.57 29.98
C PHE A 636 4.04 -9.34 31.13
N SER A 637 5.34 -9.47 30.86
CA SER A 637 6.37 -9.19 31.84
C SER A 637 7.27 -8.04 31.38
N THR A 638 7.41 -7.04 32.26
CA THR A 638 8.34 -5.92 32.04
C THR A 638 9.81 -6.34 32.04
N SER A 639 10.11 -7.56 32.50
CA SER A 639 11.46 -8.12 32.44
C SER A 639 11.93 -8.38 31.01
N TYR A 640 11.01 -8.53 30.06
CA TYR A 640 11.29 -8.83 28.65
C TYR A 640 11.03 -7.64 27.72
N GLY A 641 10.45 -6.55 28.24
CA GLY A 641 10.32 -5.32 27.47
C GLY A 641 9.47 -4.24 28.14
N PRO A 642 9.30 -3.07 27.49
CA PRO A 642 8.43 -2.01 27.98
C PRO A 642 6.95 -2.25 27.63
N VAL A 643 6.06 -1.76 28.49
CA VAL A 643 4.59 -1.83 28.29
C VAL A 643 4.19 -0.95 27.10
N LYS A 644 3.18 -1.38 26.31
CA LYS A 644 2.64 -0.64 25.15
C LYS A 644 3.68 -0.35 24.06
N ARG A 645 4.70 -1.21 23.95
CA ARG A 645 5.58 -1.26 22.78
C ARG A 645 4.99 -2.26 21.79
N TYR A 646 4.81 -1.80 20.56
CA TYR A 646 4.22 -2.57 19.48
C TYR A 646 5.19 -2.62 18.28
N GLY A 647 5.09 -3.68 17.48
CA GLY A 647 5.87 -3.86 16.27
C GLY A 647 6.08 -5.34 15.99
N VAL A 648 7.32 -5.71 15.67
CA VAL A 648 7.76 -7.11 15.51
C VAL A 648 9.11 -7.31 16.16
N ASP A 649 9.46 -8.57 16.39
CA ASP A 649 10.81 -8.95 16.77
C ASP A 649 11.62 -9.46 15.56
N ALA A 650 12.93 -9.55 15.70
CA ALA A 650 13.81 -10.18 14.72
C ALA A 650 13.55 -11.69 14.68
N LEU A 651 13.77 -12.33 13.52
CA LEU A 651 13.61 -13.79 13.41
C LEU A 651 14.58 -14.58 14.28
N TYR A 652 15.72 -13.96 14.59
CA TYR A 652 16.64 -14.44 15.60
C TYR A 652 16.73 -13.36 16.68
N ASP A 653 16.12 -13.61 17.83
CA ASP A 653 16.41 -12.87 19.05
C ASP A 653 17.10 -13.80 20.06
N ASP A 654 18.31 -13.42 20.46
CA ASP A 654 19.03 -14.09 21.54
C ASP A 654 19.09 -13.29 22.84
N HIS A 655 18.32 -12.21 22.87
CA HIS A 655 18.04 -11.39 24.03
C HIS A 655 16.51 -11.39 24.21
N CYS A 656 16.02 -10.92 25.34
CA CYS A 656 14.58 -10.78 25.51
C CYS A 656 14.11 -9.42 25.00
N ASN A 657 14.03 -9.24 23.68
CA ASN A 657 13.50 -8.01 23.09
C ASN A 657 12.09 -8.23 22.53
N THR A 658 11.06 -7.97 23.33
CA THR A 658 9.68 -7.97 22.82
C THR A 658 9.51 -7.07 21.57
N PRO A 659 8.45 -7.28 20.75
CA PRO A 659 8.14 -6.52 19.56
C PRO A 659 8.43 -5.02 19.66
N ARG A 660 9.08 -4.48 18.62
CA ARG A 660 9.56 -3.09 18.57
C ARG A 660 9.43 -2.50 17.16
N PRO A 661 9.29 -1.17 17.04
CA PRO A 661 9.18 -0.53 15.74
C PRO A 661 10.49 -0.59 14.94
N SER A 662 11.65 -0.72 15.60
CA SER A 662 12.96 -0.72 14.94
C SER A 662 13.32 -2.00 14.18
N VAL A 663 12.39 -2.95 14.08
CA VAL A 663 12.50 -4.15 13.25
C VAL A 663 11.33 -4.17 12.27
N GLY A 664 11.59 -4.58 11.04
CA GLY A 664 10.56 -4.92 10.06
C GLY A 664 10.60 -6.42 9.74
N LEU A 665 9.46 -6.93 9.30
CA LEU A 665 9.23 -8.34 9.02
C LEU A 665 8.23 -8.47 7.87
N THR A 666 8.49 -9.38 6.94
CA THR A 666 7.54 -9.77 5.90
C THR A 666 7.35 -11.28 5.92
N LEU A 667 6.09 -11.71 5.90
CA LEU A 667 5.71 -13.11 5.75
C LEU A 667 5.16 -13.37 4.35
N TYR A 668 5.65 -14.46 3.77
CA TYR A 668 5.24 -14.99 2.49
C TYR A 668 4.69 -16.39 2.67
N PHE A 669 3.77 -16.77 1.81
CA PHE A 669 3.28 -18.14 1.73
C PHE A 669 3.50 -18.71 0.34
N SER A 670 3.60 -20.03 0.28
CA SER A 670 3.59 -20.80 -0.96
C SER A 670 2.73 -22.02 -0.73
N THR A 671 1.84 -22.32 -1.68
CA THR A 671 1.07 -23.56 -1.67
C THR A 671 1.72 -24.53 -2.65
N SER A 672 2.40 -25.54 -2.14
CA SER A 672 2.90 -26.63 -2.94
C SER A 672 1.78 -27.66 -3.09
N ARG A 673 0.87 -27.51 -4.05
CA ARG A 673 0.21 -28.67 -4.64
C ARG A 673 1.12 -29.10 -5.80
N PRO A 674 2.01 -30.09 -5.62
CA PRO A 674 2.94 -30.44 -6.67
C PRO A 674 2.14 -30.96 -7.88
N MET A 675 2.11 -30.25 -9.01
CA MET A 675 1.58 -30.81 -10.26
C MET A 675 2.42 -32.00 -10.74
N THR A 676 3.67 -32.05 -10.28
CA THR A 676 4.65 -33.12 -10.50
C THR A 676 5.18 -33.60 -9.15
N LEU A 677 5.02 -34.88 -8.81
CA LEU A 677 5.58 -35.46 -7.57
C LEU A 677 6.81 -36.32 -7.91
N CYS A 678 7.96 -35.96 -7.32
CA CYS A 678 9.24 -36.63 -7.57
C CYS A 678 9.60 -37.70 -6.52
N THR A 679 8.88 -37.76 -5.41
CA THR A 679 9.03 -38.81 -4.39
C THR A 679 8.45 -40.14 -4.89
N HIS A 680 8.75 -41.25 -4.20
CA HIS A 680 8.24 -42.59 -4.51
C HIS A 680 8.56 -43.10 -5.94
N GLY A 681 9.78 -42.82 -6.42
CA GLY A 681 10.28 -43.35 -7.68
C GLY A 681 10.03 -42.48 -8.91
N GLY A 682 9.58 -41.23 -8.75
CA GLY A 682 9.67 -40.16 -9.75
C GLY A 682 8.60 -40.13 -10.87
N ASN A 683 8.44 -38.93 -11.43
CA ASN A 683 7.61 -38.54 -12.59
C ASN A 683 6.09 -38.72 -12.46
N TRP A 684 5.53 -38.54 -11.28
CA TRP A 684 4.09 -38.53 -11.08
C TRP A 684 3.49 -37.20 -11.52
N LEU A 685 2.39 -37.23 -12.27
CA LEU A 685 1.65 -36.06 -12.74
C LEU A 685 0.26 -36.04 -12.13
N ALA A 686 -0.14 -34.92 -11.53
CA ALA A 686 -1.48 -34.76 -10.98
C ALA A 686 -2.51 -34.71 -12.11
N PHE A 687 -3.62 -35.43 -11.95
CA PHE A 687 -4.73 -35.41 -12.91
C PHE A 687 -6.09 -35.18 -12.25
N TRP A 688 -6.18 -35.33 -10.93
CA TRP A 688 -7.43 -35.22 -10.18
C TRP A 688 -7.16 -34.73 -8.75
N TRP A 689 -8.02 -33.88 -8.20
CA TRP A 689 -7.94 -33.50 -6.78
C TRP A 689 -9.24 -32.92 -6.20
N TRP A 690 -9.33 -32.95 -4.88
CA TRP A 690 -10.34 -32.26 -4.08
C TRP A 690 -9.67 -31.66 -2.84
N SER A 691 -9.91 -30.38 -2.57
CA SER A 691 -9.39 -29.72 -1.38
C SER A 691 -10.33 -29.91 -0.17
N ALA A 692 -9.75 -30.17 1.00
CA ALA A 692 -10.52 -30.24 2.24
C ALA A 692 -11.31 -28.95 2.46
N ASN A 693 -12.55 -29.10 2.91
CA ASN A 693 -13.56 -28.07 3.12
C ASN A 693 -13.98 -27.29 1.86
N ALA A 694 -13.61 -27.73 0.65
CA ALA A 694 -14.15 -27.15 -0.57
C ALA A 694 -15.68 -27.31 -0.61
N LYS A 695 -16.38 -26.29 -1.12
CA LYS A 695 -17.82 -26.39 -1.34
C LYS A 695 -18.07 -27.24 -2.57
N TRP A 696 -19.01 -28.18 -2.47
CA TRP A 696 -19.43 -28.95 -3.63
C TRP A 696 -19.94 -28.01 -4.72
N PRO A 697 -19.44 -28.11 -5.97
CA PRO A 697 -19.79 -27.22 -7.07
C PRO A 697 -21.21 -27.46 -7.63
N ALA A 698 -22.23 -27.42 -6.77
CA ALA A 698 -23.62 -27.66 -7.14
C ALA A 698 -24.17 -26.62 -8.15
N ALA A 699 -23.65 -25.39 -8.13
CA ALA A 699 -24.10 -24.30 -9.00
C ALA A 699 -23.59 -24.42 -10.45
N SER A 700 -22.53 -25.19 -10.71
CA SER A 700 -21.97 -25.39 -12.06
C SER A 700 -22.48 -26.66 -12.74
N ASN A 701 -23.50 -27.31 -12.18
CA ASN A 701 -24.02 -28.62 -12.63
C ASN A 701 -22.93 -29.72 -12.67
N GLU A 702 -21.93 -29.61 -11.79
CA GLU A 702 -20.87 -30.61 -11.70
C GLU A 702 -21.44 -31.90 -11.08
N ASN A 703 -21.73 -32.88 -11.93
CA ASN A 703 -22.42 -34.11 -11.59
C ASN A 703 -21.59 -35.37 -11.86
N ASP A 704 -20.27 -35.21 -12.05
CA ASP A 704 -19.38 -36.31 -12.39
C ASP A 704 -17.98 -36.08 -11.82
N VAL A 705 -17.55 -36.95 -10.91
CA VAL A 705 -16.23 -36.81 -10.25
C VAL A 705 -15.05 -37.04 -11.18
N ILE A 706 -15.27 -37.52 -12.41
CA ILE A 706 -14.25 -37.64 -13.44
C ILE A 706 -14.75 -37.12 -14.80
N GLY A 707 -15.52 -36.02 -14.77
CA GLY A 707 -16.16 -35.45 -15.97
C GLY A 707 -15.21 -34.81 -16.98
N HIS A 708 -14.03 -34.35 -16.55
CA HIS A 708 -13.14 -33.55 -17.39
C HIS A 708 -12.02 -34.38 -18.02
N ALA A 709 -11.55 -33.94 -19.18
CA ALA A 709 -10.36 -34.51 -19.80
C ALA A 709 -9.09 -34.07 -19.04
N TYR A 710 -8.00 -34.82 -19.18
CA TYR A 710 -6.70 -34.42 -18.64
C TYR A 710 -6.28 -33.03 -19.13
N GLY A 711 -5.75 -32.20 -18.22
CA GLY A 711 -5.26 -30.86 -18.54
C GLY A 711 -6.34 -29.76 -18.56
N THR A 712 -7.59 -30.07 -18.23
CA THR A 712 -8.68 -29.08 -18.18
C THR A 712 -8.57 -28.14 -16.97
N CYS A 713 -8.04 -28.64 -15.85
CA CYS A 713 -7.97 -27.91 -14.60
C CYS A 713 -6.67 -27.11 -14.48
N GLY A 714 -6.75 -25.92 -13.89
CA GLY A 714 -5.61 -25.10 -13.51
C GLY A 714 -5.02 -25.54 -12.18
N PRO A 715 -3.70 -25.37 -11.95
CA PRO A 715 -3.02 -25.78 -10.71
C PRO A 715 -3.51 -25.08 -9.44
N ARG A 716 -4.32 -24.02 -9.57
CA ARG A 716 -4.90 -23.23 -8.47
C ARG A 716 -6.37 -23.57 -8.19
N ASP A 717 -6.97 -24.50 -8.93
CA ASP A 717 -8.39 -24.84 -8.77
C ASP A 717 -8.64 -25.60 -7.46
N HIS A 718 -9.76 -25.32 -6.78
CA HIS A 718 -10.12 -25.97 -5.50
C HIS A 718 -10.40 -27.48 -5.66
N TYR A 719 -10.75 -27.91 -6.87
CA TYR A 719 -10.93 -29.29 -7.24
C TYR A 719 -10.53 -29.47 -8.70
N CYS A 720 -10.25 -30.70 -9.09
CA CYS A 720 -10.14 -31.12 -10.47
C CYS A 720 -10.73 -32.51 -10.61
N PHE A 721 -11.80 -32.60 -11.39
CA PHE A 721 -12.47 -33.86 -11.72
C PHE A 721 -11.96 -34.40 -13.06
N GLY A 722 -10.64 -34.47 -13.19
CA GLY A 722 -9.95 -34.87 -14.40
C GLY A 722 -9.78 -36.38 -14.53
N ARG A 723 -9.68 -36.83 -15.78
CA ARG A 723 -9.37 -38.20 -16.19
C ARG A 723 -7.88 -38.40 -16.45
N LEU A 724 -7.48 -39.66 -16.56
CA LEU A 724 -6.18 -40.03 -17.12
C LEU A 724 -6.07 -39.52 -18.57
N PRO A 725 -4.87 -39.13 -19.02
CA PRO A 725 -4.71 -38.67 -20.39
C PRO A 725 -4.99 -39.79 -21.40
N SER A 726 -5.58 -39.41 -22.53
CA SER A 726 -6.00 -40.34 -23.59
C SER A 726 -4.87 -41.13 -24.26
N TRP A 727 -3.61 -40.75 -24.00
CA TRP A 727 -2.42 -41.42 -24.54
C TRP A 727 -1.83 -42.45 -23.57
N ALA A 728 -2.30 -42.50 -22.31
CA ALA A 728 -1.84 -43.48 -21.35
C ALA A 728 -2.24 -44.89 -21.78
N ARG A 729 -1.43 -45.88 -21.46
CA ARG A 729 -1.69 -47.30 -21.73
C ARG A 729 -1.87 -48.04 -20.43
N GLU A 730 -2.90 -48.88 -20.36
CA GLU A 730 -3.33 -49.55 -19.14
C GLU A 730 -2.17 -50.24 -18.41
N ASP A 731 -1.56 -51.26 -19.03
CA ASP A 731 -0.53 -52.08 -18.37
C ASP A 731 0.79 -51.37 -18.07
N SER A 732 1.00 -50.16 -18.61
CA SER A 732 2.20 -49.34 -18.36
C SER A 732 1.93 -48.13 -17.46
N THR A 733 0.71 -47.98 -16.95
CA THR A 733 0.32 -46.87 -16.09
C THR A 733 0.23 -47.29 -14.62
N GLU A 734 0.74 -46.43 -13.74
CA GLU A 734 0.53 -46.52 -12.29
C GLU A 734 -0.25 -45.29 -11.81
N MET A 735 -1.01 -45.47 -10.73
CA MET A 735 -1.76 -44.42 -10.05
C MET A 735 -1.25 -44.28 -8.61
N LEU A 736 -1.11 -43.04 -8.15
CA LEU A 736 -0.72 -42.70 -6.79
C LEU A 736 -1.78 -41.79 -6.19
N ALA A 737 -2.18 -42.04 -4.95
CA ALA A 737 -3.12 -41.21 -4.21
C ALA A 737 -2.49 -40.70 -2.92
N VAL A 738 -2.78 -39.43 -2.58
CA VAL A 738 -2.37 -38.80 -1.32
C VAL A 738 -3.58 -38.10 -0.71
N ASP A 739 -3.94 -38.47 0.53
CA ASP A 739 -5.01 -37.79 1.27
C ASP A 739 -4.46 -36.76 2.28
N SER A 740 -5.34 -35.92 2.80
CA SER A 740 -5.02 -34.94 3.85
C SER A 740 -4.83 -35.55 5.23
N ALA A 741 -4.96 -36.87 5.40
CA ALA A 741 -4.65 -37.59 6.64
C ALA A 741 -3.21 -38.15 6.63
N GLY A 742 -2.46 -37.96 5.54
CA GLY A 742 -1.06 -38.37 5.41
C GLY A 742 -0.87 -39.80 4.87
N ASN A 743 -1.92 -40.44 4.38
CA ASN A 743 -1.81 -41.74 3.71
C ASN A 743 -1.32 -41.53 2.27
N THR A 744 -0.53 -42.49 1.78
CA THR A 744 -0.06 -42.49 0.39
C THR A 744 -0.08 -43.90 -0.16
N TYR A 745 -0.94 -44.13 -1.15
CA TYR A 745 -1.16 -45.44 -1.77
C TYR A 745 -0.79 -45.42 -3.24
N LYS A 746 -0.29 -46.56 -3.72
CA LYS A 746 0.10 -46.75 -5.11
C LYS A 746 -0.54 -48.01 -5.70
N TRP A 747 -1.12 -47.89 -6.88
CA TRP A 747 -1.61 -49.01 -7.68
C TRP A 747 -0.90 -49.06 -9.03
N LYS A 748 -0.85 -50.27 -9.61
CA LYS A 748 -0.46 -50.49 -11.00
C LYS A 748 -1.65 -51.04 -11.75
N PHE A 749 -2.03 -50.43 -12.87
CA PHE A 749 -3.09 -50.96 -13.72
C PHE A 749 -2.64 -52.26 -14.39
N ASP A 750 -3.59 -53.17 -14.58
CA ASP A 750 -3.40 -54.52 -15.12
C ASP A 750 -4.68 -54.94 -15.85
N SER A 751 -4.62 -54.99 -17.18
CA SER A 751 -5.73 -55.35 -18.07
C SER A 751 -6.23 -56.77 -17.86
N THR A 752 -5.44 -57.64 -17.22
CA THR A 752 -5.83 -59.00 -16.85
C THR A 752 -6.49 -59.09 -15.46
N ASN A 753 -6.45 -58.01 -14.68
CA ASN A 753 -7.15 -57.90 -13.41
C ASN A 753 -8.51 -57.20 -13.65
N PRO A 754 -9.65 -57.89 -13.53
CA PRO A 754 -10.97 -57.32 -13.81
C PRO A 754 -11.30 -56.06 -12.98
N THR A 755 -10.81 -55.98 -11.74
CA THR A 755 -11.02 -54.82 -10.87
C THR A 755 -10.19 -53.63 -11.35
N ALA A 756 -8.89 -53.84 -11.57
CA ALA A 756 -7.99 -52.82 -12.13
C ALA A 756 -8.49 -52.33 -13.49
N HIS A 757 -8.95 -53.24 -14.35
CA HIS A 757 -9.47 -52.92 -15.68
C HIS A 757 -10.76 -52.10 -15.63
N ALA A 758 -11.64 -52.37 -14.66
CA ALA A 758 -12.83 -51.55 -14.47
C ALA A 758 -12.49 -50.14 -14.00
N VAL A 759 -11.51 -50.01 -13.10
CA VAL A 759 -11.01 -48.70 -12.64
C VAL A 759 -10.37 -47.94 -13.80
N TRP A 760 -9.54 -48.61 -14.62
CA TRP A 760 -8.96 -48.04 -15.83
C TRP A 760 -10.04 -47.49 -16.77
N ARG A 761 -11.03 -48.31 -17.13
CA ARG A 761 -12.11 -47.89 -18.01
C ARG A 761 -12.94 -46.73 -17.46
N ALA A 762 -13.06 -46.59 -16.14
CA ALA A 762 -13.67 -45.41 -15.55
C ALA A 762 -12.77 -44.17 -15.73
N PHE A 763 -11.54 -44.21 -15.21
CA PHE A 763 -10.62 -43.06 -15.18
C PHE A 763 -10.06 -42.65 -16.55
N HIS A 764 -9.99 -43.56 -17.53
CA HIS A 764 -9.47 -43.29 -18.87
C HIS A 764 -10.59 -43.19 -19.91
N ASP A 765 -11.40 -44.25 -20.03
CA ASP A 765 -12.41 -44.37 -21.10
C ASP A 765 -13.78 -43.76 -20.73
N HIS A 766 -13.93 -43.29 -19.48
CA HIS A 766 -15.16 -42.69 -18.95
C HIS A 766 -16.36 -43.64 -18.98
N VAL A 767 -16.12 -44.94 -18.76
CA VAL A 767 -17.13 -45.99 -18.81
C VAL A 767 -17.65 -46.31 -17.41
N THR A 768 -18.97 -46.21 -17.23
CA THR A 768 -19.64 -46.55 -15.97
C THR A 768 -19.53 -48.05 -15.63
N THR A 769 -19.36 -48.34 -14.33
CA THR A 769 -19.42 -49.68 -13.75
C THR A 769 -20.58 -49.73 -12.76
N PRO A 770 -21.72 -50.33 -13.16
CA PRO A 770 -22.88 -50.53 -12.27
C PRO A 770 -22.54 -51.46 -11.10
N ALA A 771 -23.34 -51.35 -10.04
CA ALA A 771 -23.27 -52.26 -8.89
C ALA A 771 -23.41 -53.73 -9.30
N GLY A 772 -22.64 -54.61 -8.66
CA GLY A 772 -22.69 -56.05 -8.95
C GLY A 772 -21.90 -56.48 -10.19
N LYS A 773 -21.43 -55.54 -11.03
CA LYS A 773 -20.67 -55.87 -12.25
C LYS A 773 -19.23 -56.30 -11.93
N VAL A 774 -18.61 -55.65 -10.95
CA VAL A 774 -17.28 -55.97 -10.44
C VAL A 774 -17.39 -55.99 -8.92
N THR A 775 -17.61 -57.19 -8.40
CA THR A 775 -17.85 -57.42 -6.97
C THR A 775 -17.23 -58.75 -6.58
N ASN A 776 -16.48 -58.79 -5.48
CA ASN A 776 -15.73 -59.96 -5.00
C ASN A 776 -14.89 -60.61 -6.12
N SER A 777 -14.20 -59.79 -6.90
CA SER A 777 -13.48 -60.21 -8.10
C SER A 777 -12.01 -60.53 -7.78
N LYS A 778 -11.08 -60.30 -8.71
CA LYS A 778 -9.65 -60.38 -8.41
C LYS A 778 -9.22 -59.13 -7.61
N PRO A 779 -8.54 -59.27 -6.47
CA PRO A 779 -8.10 -58.11 -5.69
C PRO A 779 -7.11 -57.22 -6.42
N TRP A 780 -7.29 -55.91 -6.26
CA TRP A 780 -6.42 -54.86 -6.75
C TRP A 780 -5.99 -53.94 -5.58
N ASN A 781 -5.31 -54.54 -4.62
CA ASN A 781 -4.88 -53.86 -3.41
C ASN A 781 -3.75 -52.84 -3.70
N PRO A 782 -3.75 -51.67 -3.05
CA PRO A 782 -2.64 -50.74 -3.14
C PRO A 782 -1.38 -51.26 -2.46
N VAL A 783 -0.23 -50.79 -2.95
CA VAL A 783 1.00 -50.73 -2.18
C VAL A 783 0.94 -49.49 -1.29
N THR A 784 0.93 -49.69 0.03
CA THR A 784 1.02 -48.61 1.01
C THR A 784 2.45 -48.06 1.07
N LEU A 785 2.63 -46.79 0.71
CA LEU A 785 3.91 -46.10 0.77
C LEU A 785 4.04 -45.23 2.02
N SER A 786 2.91 -44.76 2.56
CA SER A 786 2.79 -44.07 3.84
C SER A 786 1.40 -44.31 4.43
N GLY A 787 1.28 -44.35 5.75
CA GLY A 787 0.02 -44.59 6.46
C GLY A 787 -0.23 -46.06 6.79
N THR A 788 -1.51 -46.42 6.94
CA THR A 788 -1.93 -47.79 7.30
C THR A 788 -2.29 -48.59 6.06
N ALA A 789 -2.13 -49.91 6.07
CA ALA A 789 -2.58 -50.76 4.96
C ALA A 789 -4.09 -51.03 5.03
N PRO A 790 -4.78 -51.22 3.89
CA PRO A 790 -6.20 -51.56 3.87
C PRO A 790 -6.48 -52.87 4.62
N LYS A 791 -7.59 -52.92 5.36
CA LYS A 791 -8.00 -54.11 6.13
C LYS A 791 -8.65 -55.18 5.26
N ALA A 792 -9.37 -54.77 4.23
CA ALA A 792 -10.13 -55.65 3.35
C ALA A 792 -9.53 -55.68 1.95
N GLN A 793 -9.88 -56.72 1.18
CA GLN A 793 -9.49 -56.82 -0.22
C GLN A 793 -10.17 -55.73 -1.02
N GLN A 794 -9.47 -55.14 -1.97
CA GLN A 794 -10.00 -54.10 -2.85
C GLN A 794 -10.33 -54.76 -4.20
N ASP A 795 -11.40 -55.54 -4.23
CA ASP A 795 -11.78 -56.44 -5.32
C ASP A 795 -13.17 -56.13 -5.91
N SER A 796 -13.76 -55.04 -5.46
CA SER A 796 -15.08 -54.55 -5.80
C SER A 796 -14.99 -53.08 -6.24
N PHE A 797 -15.60 -52.75 -7.39
CA PHE A 797 -15.52 -51.39 -7.96
C PHE A 797 -16.84 -50.91 -8.54
N MET A 798 -17.19 -49.65 -8.27
CA MET A 798 -18.31 -48.94 -8.87
C MET A 798 -17.90 -47.57 -9.40
N TYR A 799 -18.45 -47.23 -10.57
CA TYR A 799 -18.50 -45.87 -11.09
C TYR A 799 -19.87 -45.65 -11.70
N ARG A 800 -20.77 -45.01 -10.94
CA ARG A 800 -22.18 -44.85 -11.31
C ARG A 800 -22.79 -43.62 -10.67
N GLU A 801 -23.94 -43.19 -11.20
CA GLU A 801 -24.71 -42.11 -10.60
C GLU A 801 -25.38 -42.58 -9.30
N GLN A 802 -25.22 -41.77 -8.26
CA GLN A 802 -25.95 -41.87 -7.00
C GLN A 802 -26.24 -40.46 -6.50
N ASN A 803 -27.49 -40.18 -6.16
CA ASN A 803 -27.96 -38.86 -5.69
C ASN A 803 -27.51 -37.69 -6.60
N GLY A 804 -27.60 -37.87 -7.91
CA GLY A 804 -27.30 -36.83 -8.89
C GLY A 804 -25.80 -36.60 -9.16
N VAL A 805 -24.90 -37.42 -8.61
CA VAL A 805 -23.46 -37.36 -8.88
C VAL A 805 -22.94 -38.75 -9.27
N LYS A 806 -22.24 -38.85 -10.40
CA LYS A 806 -21.44 -40.04 -10.71
C LYS A 806 -20.25 -40.10 -9.78
N SER A 807 -20.22 -41.14 -8.97
CA SER A 807 -19.29 -41.32 -7.84
C SER A 807 -18.46 -42.58 -8.03
N ILE A 808 -17.31 -42.67 -7.35
CA ILE A 808 -16.38 -43.79 -7.43
C ILE A 808 -16.31 -44.48 -6.07
N LEU A 809 -16.35 -45.82 -6.06
CA LEU A 809 -16.08 -46.64 -4.89
C LEU A 809 -15.17 -47.81 -5.28
N LEU A 810 -14.06 -47.97 -4.56
CA LEU A 810 -13.17 -49.13 -4.57
C LEU A 810 -13.11 -49.70 -3.15
N ASP A 811 -13.62 -50.91 -2.99
CA ASP A 811 -13.88 -51.58 -1.72
C ASP A 811 -13.83 -53.12 -1.85
N ASP A 812 -14.36 -53.84 -0.85
CA ASP A 812 -14.45 -55.29 -0.81
C ASP A 812 -15.80 -55.87 -1.26
N ASP A 813 -16.93 -55.17 -1.10
CA ASP A 813 -18.25 -55.77 -1.37
C ASP A 813 -19.27 -54.88 -2.10
N ASN A 814 -18.82 -53.76 -2.71
CA ASN A 814 -19.66 -52.69 -3.23
C ASN A 814 -20.52 -51.97 -2.17
N CYS A 815 -20.11 -51.93 -0.90
CA CYS A 815 -20.67 -51.05 0.12
C CYS A 815 -19.62 -50.21 0.81
N ASP A 816 -20.00 -48.96 1.10
CA ASP A 816 -19.16 -47.90 1.62
C ASP A 816 -18.62 -48.16 3.05
N CYS A 817 -17.65 -49.07 3.15
CA CYS A 817 -16.89 -49.46 4.32
C CYS A 817 -15.52 -49.99 3.89
N LEU A 818 -14.49 -49.80 4.71
CA LEU A 818 -13.17 -50.42 4.48
C LEU A 818 -12.56 -50.09 3.10
N THR A 819 -12.91 -48.92 2.58
CA THR A 819 -12.58 -48.48 1.22
C THR A 819 -11.13 -48.00 1.12
N THR A 820 -10.62 -47.98 -0.11
CA THR A 820 -9.34 -47.32 -0.41
C THR A 820 -9.44 -46.18 -1.39
N LEU A 821 -10.60 -46.05 -2.06
CA LEU A 821 -10.91 -44.90 -2.89
C LEU A 821 -12.42 -44.70 -2.92
N ASN A 822 -12.87 -43.60 -2.31
CA ASN A 822 -14.28 -43.23 -2.28
C ASN A 822 -14.45 -41.73 -2.52
N ILE A 823 -15.10 -41.38 -3.63
CA ILE A 823 -15.12 -40.04 -4.21
C ILE A 823 -16.54 -39.73 -4.71
N GLY A 824 -17.09 -38.59 -4.28
CA GLY A 824 -18.43 -38.13 -4.68
C GLY A 824 -19.44 -38.30 -3.56
N HIS A 825 -20.45 -39.13 -3.78
CA HIS A 825 -21.49 -39.51 -2.82
C HIS A 825 -21.33 -40.99 -2.44
N GLY A 826 -21.67 -41.34 -1.20
CA GLY A 826 -21.54 -42.71 -0.69
C GLY A 826 -22.49 -43.72 -1.33
N MET A 827 -22.00 -44.92 -1.64
CA MET A 827 -22.74 -45.94 -2.40
C MET A 827 -22.75 -47.30 -1.70
N CYS A 828 -23.87 -48.03 -1.76
CA CYS A 828 -23.92 -49.42 -1.30
C CYS A 828 -24.86 -50.27 -2.17
N ARG A 829 -24.28 -51.29 -2.82
CA ARG A 829 -24.92 -52.13 -3.83
C ARG A 829 -25.62 -51.25 -4.87
N ALA A 830 -26.88 -51.53 -5.19
CA ALA A 830 -27.64 -50.82 -6.22
C ALA A 830 -28.20 -49.46 -5.77
N SER A 831 -28.05 -49.07 -4.50
CA SER A 831 -28.62 -47.81 -3.97
C SER A 831 -27.65 -47.09 -3.02
N HIS A 832 -28.16 -46.07 -2.31
CA HIS A 832 -27.56 -45.54 -1.10
C HIS A 832 -28.17 -46.25 0.11
N ASP A 833 -27.43 -46.36 1.20
CA ASP A 833 -27.92 -46.88 2.48
C ASP A 833 -27.46 -45.95 3.61
N THR A 834 -28.44 -45.41 4.35
CA THR A 834 -28.24 -44.45 5.44
C THR A 834 -27.46 -45.04 6.62
N THR A 835 -27.37 -46.36 6.71
CA THR A 835 -26.57 -47.08 7.72
C THR A 835 -25.08 -46.77 7.56
N PHE A 836 -24.63 -46.50 6.34
CA PHE A 836 -23.23 -46.24 6.02
C PHE A 836 -22.93 -44.73 5.88
N GLY A 837 -23.95 -43.87 5.77
CA GLY A 837 -23.79 -42.43 5.93
C GLY A 837 -24.96 -41.59 5.39
N PRO A 838 -24.96 -40.27 5.60
CA PRO A 838 -26.07 -39.40 5.21
C PRO A 838 -26.26 -39.24 3.70
N ALA A 839 -27.52 -39.06 3.27
CA ALA A 839 -27.85 -38.67 1.91
C ALA A 839 -27.43 -37.21 1.64
N ASN A 840 -27.11 -36.91 0.37
CA ASN A 840 -26.69 -35.57 -0.09
C ASN A 840 -25.42 -35.00 0.56
N GLN A 841 -24.54 -35.87 1.07
CA GLN A 841 -23.21 -35.48 1.53
C GLN A 841 -22.19 -35.82 0.44
N TYR A 842 -21.45 -34.82 -0.01
CA TYR A 842 -20.48 -34.95 -1.10
C TYR A 842 -19.07 -34.58 -0.66
N GLY A 843 -18.07 -35.22 -1.26
CA GLY A 843 -16.66 -34.93 -1.02
C GLY A 843 -15.77 -36.11 -1.37
N VAL A 844 -14.81 -36.40 -0.49
CA VAL A 844 -13.96 -37.59 -0.54
C VAL A 844 -13.85 -38.22 0.84
N ASP A 845 -13.47 -39.49 0.89
CA ASP A 845 -13.02 -40.14 2.11
C ASP A 845 -11.48 -40.25 2.17
N THR A 846 -10.96 -40.62 3.34
CA THR A 846 -9.56 -40.98 3.54
C THR A 846 -9.23 -42.28 2.80
N LEU A 847 -7.98 -42.45 2.37
CA LEU A 847 -7.52 -43.67 1.71
C LEU A 847 -7.53 -44.89 2.64
N TYR A 848 -7.42 -44.67 3.95
CA TYR A 848 -7.61 -45.71 4.95
C TYR A 848 -8.91 -45.46 5.70
N ASP A 849 -10.00 -46.11 5.27
CA ASP A 849 -11.22 -46.18 6.07
C ASP A 849 -11.20 -47.45 6.94
N ASN A 850 -11.23 -47.27 8.26
CA ASN A 850 -11.34 -48.37 9.22
C ASN A 850 -12.77 -48.57 9.74
N HIS A 851 -13.70 -47.73 9.28
CA HIS A 851 -15.11 -47.73 9.60
C HIS A 851 -15.91 -47.65 8.29
N CYS A 852 -17.13 -47.11 8.35
CA CYS A 852 -17.97 -46.87 7.18
C CYS A 852 -18.17 -45.36 7.09
N GLN A 853 -17.13 -44.65 6.67
CA GLN A 853 -17.15 -43.20 6.59
C GLN A 853 -17.39 -42.77 5.13
N VAL A 854 -18.59 -42.28 4.84
CA VAL A 854 -18.90 -41.75 3.51
C VAL A 854 -18.05 -40.51 3.14
N PRO A 855 -18.00 -40.15 1.84
CA PRO A 855 -17.30 -38.96 1.39
C PRO A 855 -17.81 -37.72 2.11
N ARG A 856 -16.88 -36.84 2.52
CA ARG A 856 -17.20 -35.65 3.31
C ARG A 856 -16.36 -34.45 2.89
N PRO A 857 -16.85 -33.22 3.11
CA PRO A 857 -16.10 -32.03 2.73
C PRO A 857 -14.75 -31.92 3.44
N GLY A 858 -14.64 -32.37 4.70
CA GLY A 858 -13.47 -32.14 5.55
C GLY A 858 -12.18 -32.88 5.18
N ILE A 859 -12.19 -33.74 4.15
CA ILE A 859 -11.02 -34.49 3.70
C ILE A 859 -10.57 -33.97 2.34
N GLY A 860 -9.26 -33.90 2.13
CA GLY A 860 -8.64 -33.61 0.84
C GLY A 860 -8.01 -34.85 0.23
N LEU A 861 -8.02 -34.94 -1.09
CA LEU A 861 -7.42 -36.05 -1.85
C LEU A 861 -6.78 -35.52 -3.13
N SER A 862 -5.67 -36.11 -3.55
CA SER A 862 -5.02 -35.82 -4.83
C SER A 862 -4.57 -37.12 -5.49
N LEU A 863 -4.89 -37.29 -6.76
CA LEU A 863 -4.49 -38.45 -7.57
C LEU A 863 -3.48 -38.02 -8.63
N TYR A 864 -2.48 -38.86 -8.79
CA TYR A 864 -1.39 -38.72 -9.73
C TYR A 864 -1.28 -39.98 -10.57
N PHE A 865 -0.71 -39.84 -11.76
CA PHE A 865 -0.38 -40.95 -12.62
C PHE A 865 1.06 -40.86 -13.09
N ARG A 866 1.62 -42.00 -13.49
CA ARG A 866 2.79 -42.04 -14.36
C ARG A 866 2.60 -43.18 -15.36
N ALA A 867 3.01 -42.95 -16.59
CA ALA A 867 2.93 -43.94 -17.66
C ALA A 867 4.35 -44.16 -18.19
N ASN A 868 4.76 -45.43 -18.23
CA ASN A 868 6.06 -45.86 -18.72
C ASN A 868 6.01 -46.33 -20.18
#